data_AF-A0A378ZWF0-F1
#
_entry.id   AF-A0A378ZWF0-F1
#
_cell.length_a   1.000
_cell.length_b   1.000
_cell.length_c   1.000
_cell.angle_alpha   90.00
_cell.angle_beta   90.00
_cell.angle_gamma   90.00
#
_symmetry.space_group_name_H-M   'P 1'
#
loop_
_entity.id
_entity.type
_entity.pdbx_description
1 polymer ?
#
loop_
_entity_poly.entity_id
_entity_poly.type
_entity_poly.pdbx_seq_one_letter_code
_entity_poly.pdbx_strand_id
1 'polypeptide(L)'
;MPHHEGYQEALRRIAACRASGAEELDLGGLQLEEIPPELLELSWLKQLYLGAAAEARKNAYLIYQNLNTEELRNTYHMLPESFSTAFAQLEFLDLSYSLLASLTPLEGLTNLTMLECVDTQVSDLKPLQRLTKLITLNCSGTQVSDLKPLKHLQSLKTLNFSDTQVRDLKPLQRLISLKIIECVSTKINNLIPLQRLEILEKIDCSGTRVSDLKPLKRLIELRHINISGTQVSDLKPIQQLTSLTTLVCVGTQVCDLTPLKRLTKLTHLDFRSTEVNDLKPLQELDSLITLACANTQVTVLNPLQRLTKLTDLDCGDTQVSDLRPIKKLTRLKTLDCSGTQVSDLKPIQKLTRLTSLVCSSTLISDLKPVQQMTVLTEIDCSNTQIRDLQPLKDLTKLTILNCSDTKVSDLTPLARLTGLSQLDSSNCHLKTVPLGFWQNTNLEQVNLHNTILPGVPDEVLASTVSGNCLPALRAHLADLGDDPEPLKDVKLMVLGNGRIGKTQICNRLRGLNFDAEADSTHGIQLTSAPIPENSGQFNIWDFGGQDIYFGTHALFLKSRAVFLLVWTPETDNSDEAEHGGTKVRNRPVSWWLGTVRRLGSPRTPLIAVQNQLDRFEDAGEHPAVATLRQEDHYCRSLSYSAKTQEGEASLKERLKYAAQEFNPPLIGKVRLAVIHQLRKLREEDLTHPPSERQHRTLSFMEFQRLCDDAGGISNTELFLNFLHNAGEVFWQQGLFGDSIILDQAWVLEAVYSVFDRTKSYQYLLSQRGCFTRDTLAMLLWDNAGYTTAEQELFLGFMQQAGICFAVRSELTSPIETTFVAPDLLPEHYADEGITGTIEGNDHTLEFPTLPPGFMRNVIVRVGRKARMNCHYWRHGFCGYDATTQSRVRVEETIRDDWSGSITITAEGTQSDPLIKKLTQWILEEAQLFGLETQEKTLRELPEKLPEPDFQPDPKRPSNYFVSYAWADEKTPDRDRIVDEFCQSAQQKGVQIRRDKDEIGLGDSISDFMSTLTKGDKILIVLTDKYLRSRNCMFELYEIWRLAKGDRADFLEKARLFSAPDAGIFTPVGRAKIARHWKTAYDEEKEFLDDMGPGDRQSHHRLKTYAAHVGEILEVIADTLQPRTLEDLLDYALT
;
A
#
# COMPACT_ATOMS: atom_id res chain seq x y z
N MET A 1 5.68 6.11 -30.00
CA MET A 1 4.32 6.11 -30.56
C MET A 1 4.00 4.69 -31.05
N PRO A 2 3.21 3.90 -30.31
CA PRO A 2 2.85 2.52 -30.68
C PRO A 2 1.59 2.42 -31.59
N HIS A 3 0.82 3.50 -31.74
CA HIS A 3 -0.57 3.51 -32.22
C HIS A 3 -0.83 3.23 -33.72
N HIS A 4 0.14 2.73 -34.49
CA HIS A 4 -0.03 2.52 -35.94
C HIS A 4 -0.08 1.03 -36.37
N GLU A 5 0.36 0.10 -35.52
CA GLU A 5 0.49 -1.30 -35.91
C GLU A 5 -0.87 -2.01 -36.02
N GLY A 6 -1.76 -1.82 -35.05
CA GLY A 6 -3.09 -2.43 -35.02
C GLY A 6 -4.02 -1.99 -36.17
N TYR A 7 -4.02 -0.69 -36.49
CA TYR A 7 -4.81 -0.15 -37.60
C TYR A 7 -4.31 -0.67 -38.96
N GLN A 8 -3.00 -0.76 -39.16
CA GLN A 8 -2.43 -1.32 -40.40
C GLN A 8 -2.71 -2.81 -40.54
N GLU A 9 -2.64 -3.55 -39.43
CA GLU A 9 -3.05 -4.95 -39.40
C GLU A 9 -4.54 -5.11 -39.74
N ALA A 10 -5.41 -4.22 -39.26
CA ALA A 10 -6.83 -4.22 -39.64
C ALA A 10 -7.01 -4.01 -41.15
N LEU A 11 -6.34 -3.02 -41.74
CA LEU A 11 -6.36 -2.79 -43.20
C LEU A 11 -5.87 -4.03 -43.98
N ARG A 12 -4.80 -4.68 -43.50
CA ARG A 12 -4.28 -5.91 -44.11
C ARG A 12 -5.32 -7.04 -44.08
N ARG A 13 -5.99 -7.25 -42.95
CA ARG A 13 -7.06 -8.26 -42.80
C ARG A 13 -8.28 -7.94 -43.68
N ILE A 14 -8.69 -6.68 -43.76
CA ILE A 14 -9.77 -6.20 -44.63
C ILE A 14 -9.43 -6.48 -46.11
N ALA A 15 -8.22 -6.14 -46.55
CA ALA A 15 -7.78 -6.39 -47.92
C ALA A 15 -7.72 -7.89 -48.25
N ALA A 16 -7.25 -8.72 -47.31
CA ALA A 16 -7.23 -10.18 -47.47
C ALA A 16 -8.65 -10.77 -47.54
N CYS A 17 -9.58 -10.27 -46.72
CA CYS A 17 -10.99 -10.65 -46.78
C CYS A 17 -11.63 -10.27 -48.12
N ARG A 18 -11.32 -9.06 -48.63
CA ARG A 18 -11.78 -8.59 -49.94
C ARG A 18 -11.29 -9.48 -51.09
N ALA A 19 -10.02 -9.87 -51.05
CA ALA A 19 -9.43 -10.70 -52.10
C ALA A 19 -9.96 -12.15 -52.08
N SER A 20 -10.24 -12.69 -50.89
CA SER A 20 -10.73 -14.06 -50.73
C SER A 20 -12.24 -14.19 -50.89
N GLY A 21 -13.00 -13.11 -50.68
CA GLY A 21 -14.46 -13.17 -50.59
C GLY A 21 -14.96 -13.90 -49.33
N ALA A 22 -14.14 -13.94 -48.27
CA ALA A 22 -14.53 -14.58 -47.01
C ALA A 22 -15.79 -13.91 -46.42
N GLU A 23 -16.67 -14.72 -45.82
CA GLU A 23 -17.92 -14.26 -45.17
C GLU A 23 -17.70 -13.91 -43.68
N GLU A 24 -16.49 -14.12 -43.17
CA GLU A 24 -16.09 -13.89 -41.78
C GLU A 24 -14.86 -12.99 -41.74
N LEU A 25 -14.87 -12.00 -40.84
CA LEU A 25 -13.73 -11.13 -40.58
C LEU A 25 -13.55 -10.87 -39.09
N ASP A 26 -12.31 -11.00 -38.62
CA ASP A 26 -11.93 -10.78 -37.24
C ASP A 26 -10.91 -9.63 -37.10
N LEU A 27 -11.37 -8.54 -36.49
CA LEU A 27 -10.58 -7.35 -36.16
C LEU A 27 -10.50 -7.14 -34.63
N GLY A 28 -10.75 -8.18 -33.83
CA GLY A 28 -10.75 -8.08 -32.38
C GLY A 28 -9.35 -7.91 -31.78
N GLY A 29 -9.25 -7.10 -30.73
CA GLY A 29 -8.02 -6.90 -29.95
C GLY A 29 -6.86 -6.24 -30.69
N LEU A 30 -7.17 -5.46 -31.73
CA LEU A 30 -6.20 -4.68 -32.50
C LEU A 30 -6.00 -3.26 -31.95
N GLN A 31 -6.55 -2.96 -30.77
CA GLN A 31 -6.51 -1.62 -30.14
C GLN A 31 -7.04 -0.51 -31.07
N LEU A 32 -8.10 -0.82 -31.82
CA LEU A 32 -8.69 0.13 -32.76
C LEU A 32 -9.44 1.24 -32.01
N GLU A 33 -8.96 2.48 -32.16
CA GLU A 33 -9.63 3.70 -31.67
C GLU A 33 -10.79 4.13 -32.58
N GLU A 34 -10.77 3.71 -33.85
CA GLU A 34 -11.82 3.95 -34.84
C GLU A 34 -11.97 2.77 -35.79
N ILE A 35 -13.13 2.67 -36.45
CA ILE A 35 -13.41 1.63 -37.44
C ILE A 35 -12.89 2.06 -38.82
N PRO A 36 -12.01 1.28 -39.48
CA PRO A 36 -11.50 1.62 -40.81
C PRO A 36 -12.64 1.75 -41.83
N PRO A 37 -12.74 2.85 -42.61
CA PRO A 37 -13.79 3.03 -43.62
C PRO A 37 -13.85 1.93 -44.67
N GLU A 38 -12.70 1.33 -45.02
CA GLU A 38 -12.57 0.23 -45.99
C GLU A 38 -13.33 -1.03 -45.58
N LEU A 39 -13.60 -1.19 -44.28
CA LEU A 39 -14.43 -2.28 -43.75
C LEU A 39 -15.85 -2.21 -44.32
N LEU A 40 -16.40 -1.01 -44.50
CA LEU A 40 -17.77 -0.78 -44.97
C LEU A 40 -18.01 -1.23 -46.41
N GLU A 41 -16.95 -1.50 -47.18
CA GLU A 41 -17.04 -2.03 -48.55
C GLU A 41 -17.32 -3.54 -48.58
N LEU A 42 -17.16 -4.25 -47.45
CA LEU A 42 -17.33 -5.71 -47.34
C LEU A 42 -18.79 -6.10 -47.04
N SER A 43 -19.72 -5.70 -47.92
CA SER A 43 -21.17 -5.82 -47.67
C SER A 43 -21.73 -7.25 -47.66
N TRP A 44 -20.91 -8.25 -48.02
CA TRP A 44 -21.29 -9.67 -48.02
C TRP A 44 -20.95 -10.40 -46.72
N LEU A 45 -20.31 -9.73 -45.75
CA LEU A 45 -19.96 -10.35 -44.48
C LEU A 45 -21.20 -10.87 -43.73
N LYS A 46 -21.10 -12.09 -43.22
CA LYS A 46 -22.07 -12.73 -42.34
C LYS A 46 -21.63 -12.73 -40.89
N GLN A 47 -20.32 -12.75 -40.63
CA GLN A 47 -19.75 -12.75 -39.28
C GLN A 47 -18.68 -11.68 -39.15
N LEU A 48 -18.77 -10.87 -38.10
CA LEU A 48 -17.82 -9.79 -37.86
C LEU A 48 -17.47 -9.70 -36.38
N TYR A 49 -16.17 -9.72 -36.08
CA TYR A 49 -15.64 -9.53 -34.73
C TYR A 49 -14.91 -8.19 -34.64
N LEU A 50 -15.43 -7.30 -33.80
CA LEU A 50 -14.85 -5.99 -33.49
C LEU A 50 -14.49 -5.87 -31.99
N GLY A 51 -14.68 -6.91 -31.20
CA GLY A 51 -14.44 -6.91 -29.76
C GLY A 51 -12.99 -7.19 -29.35
N ALA A 52 -12.81 -8.11 -28.40
CA ALA A 52 -11.50 -8.54 -27.90
C ALA A 52 -10.78 -9.54 -28.83
N ALA A 53 -9.48 -9.73 -28.58
CA ALA A 53 -8.67 -10.75 -29.26
C ALA A 53 -9.28 -12.16 -29.14
N ALA A 54 -8.98 -13.03 -30.11
CA ALA A 54 -9.56 -14.38 -30.17
C ALA A 54 -9.18 -15.24 -28.94
N GLU A 55 -8.00 -15.00 -28.38
CA GLU A 55 -7.48 -15.62 -27.17
C GLU A 55 -8.31 -15.23 -25.93
N ALA A 56 -8.74 -13.97 -25.85
CA ALA A 56 -9.60 -13.48 -24.77
C ALA A 56 -11.00 -14.11 -24.86
N ARG A 57 -11.56 -14.22 -26.07
CA ARG A 57 -12.87 -14.85 -26.33
C ARG A 57 -12.93 -16.33 -25.93
N LYS A 58 -11.82 -17.07 -26.02
CA LYS A 58 -11.76 -18.50 -25.67
C LYS A 58 -11.73 -18.78 -24.16
N ASN A 59 -11.40 -17.76 -23.34
CA ASN A 59 -11.04 -17.92 -21.92
C ASN A 59 -11.96 -17.14 -20.96
N ALA A 60 -13.25 -17.00 -21.27
CA ALA A 60 -14.20 -16.19 -20.48
C ALA A 60 -14.27 -16.50 -18.97
N TYR A 61 -13.81 -17.67 -18.51
CA TYR A 61 -13.74 -18.05 -17.09
C TYR A 61 -12.43 -17.59 -16.37
N LEU A 62 -11.37 -17.25 -17.12
CA LEU A 62 -10.05 -16.85 -16.59
C LEU A 62 -9.81 -15.33 -16.59
N ILE A 63 -10.74 -14.53 -17.14
CA ILE A 63 -10.62 -13.07 -17.22
C ILE A 63 -10.67 -12.39 -15.83
N TYR A 64 -11.15 -13.10 -14.80
CA TYR A 64 -11.24 -12.58 -13.44
C TYR A 64 -9.94 -12.65 -12.62
N GLN A 65 -8.85 -13.29 -13.10
CA GLN A 65 -7.72 -13.56 -12.20
C GLN A 65 -6.34 -13.02 -12.52
N ASN A 66 -5.83 -12.78 -13.75
CA ASN A 66 -4.41 -12.37 -13.88
C ASN A 66 -3.93 -11.89 -15.28
N LEU A 67 -4.73 -11.13 -16.03
CA LEU A 67 -4.23 -10.50 -17.28
C LEU A 67 -4.55 -9.00 -17.30
N ASN A 68 -3.56 -8.20 -17.71
CA ASN A 68 -3.71 -6.79 -18.03
C ASN A 68 -4.57 -6.67 -19.30
N THR A 69 -5.90 -6.74 -19.16
CA THR A 69 -6.85 -6.82 -20.30
C THR A 69 -6.91 -5.56 -21.16
N GLU A 70 -6.28 -4.47 -20.74
CA GLU A 70 -6.24 -3.22 -21.52
C GLU A 70 -5.48 -3.37 -22.85
N GLU A 71 -4.51 -4.27 -22.94
CA GLU A 71 -3.70 -4.45 -24.14
C GLU A 71 -4.39 -5.29 -25.25
N LEU A 72 -5.51 -5.95 -24.95
CA LEU A 72 -6.17 -6.90 -25.86
C LEU A 72 -7.59 -6.48 -26.31
N ARG A 73 -7.95 -5.22 -26.05
CA ARG A 73 -9.29 -4.67 -26.36
C ARG A 73 -9.25 -3.59 -27.44
N ASN A 74 -10.33 -3.44 -28.19
CA ASN A 74 -10.52 -2.28 -29.06
C ASN A 74 -11.09 -1.11 -28.25
N THR A 75 -10.71 0.12 -28.59
CA THR A 75 -11.00 1.34 -27.81
C THR A 75 -11.98 2.30 -28.50
N TYR A 76 -12.52 1.94 -29.66
CA TYR A 76 -13.52 2.77 -30.34
C TYR A 76 -14.78 2.97 -29.50
N HIS A 77 -15.35 4.17 -29.60
CA HIS A 77 -16.53 4.57 -28.84
C HIS A 77 -17.84 4.52 -29.64
N MET A 78 -17.74 4.47 -30.98
CA MET A 78 -18.89 4.56 -31.88
C MET A 78 -18.70 3.69 -33.12
N LEU A 79 -19.81 3.22 -33.67
CA LEU A 79 -19.87 2.63 -35.02
C LEU A 79 -20.34 3.70 -36.03
N PRO A 80 -19.90 3.64 -37.30
CA PRO A 80 -20.37 4.56 -38.35
C PRO A 80 -21.89 4.51 -38.55
N GLU A 81 -22.53 5.63 -38.91
CA GLU A 81 -23.99 5.67 -39.14
C GLU A 81 -24.44 4.74 -40.30
N SER A 82 -23.58 4.56 -41.30
CA SER A 82 -23.80 3.65 -42.44
C SER A 82 -23.55 2.18 -42.11
N PHE A 83 -23.28 1.80 -40.86
CA PHE A 83 -22.92 0.43 -40.49
C PHE A 83 -24.03 -0.58 -40.85
N SER A 84 -25.29 -0.29 -40.50
CA SER A 84 -26.40 -1.19 -40.82
C SER A 84 -26.71 -1.30 -42.32
N THR A 85 -26.45 -0.24 -43.10
CA THR A 85 -26.64 -0.29 -44.56
C THR A 85 -25.51 -1.05 -45.24
N ALA A 86 -24.27 -0.94 -44.74
CA ALA A 86 -23.12 -1.69 -45.23
C ALA A 86 -23.27 -3.20 -44.95
N PHE A 87 -23.71 -3.60 -43.75
CA PHE A 87 -23.71 -5.00 -43.31
C PHE A 87 -25.09 -5.63 -43.22
N ALA A 88 -25.99 -5.35 -44.17
CA ALA A 88 -27.37 -5.85 -44.14
C ALA A 88 -27.50 -7.40 -44.13
N GLN A 89 -26.44 -8.14 -44.52
CA GLN A 89 -26.39 -9.61 -44.51
C GLN A 89 -25.82 -10.21 -43.22
N LEU A 90 -25.43 -9.38 -42.25
CA LEU A 90 -24.74 -9.85 -41.05
C LEU A 90 -25.66 -10.72 -40.18
N GLU A 91 -25.17 -11.90 -39.81
CA GLU A 91 -25.84 -12.89 -38.97
C GLU A 91 -25.23 -12.96 -37.56
N PHE A 92 -23.94 -12.65 -37.43
CA PHE A 92 -23.18 -12.60 -36.18
C PHE A 92 -22.39 -11.30 -36.05
N LEU A 93 -22.46 -10.65 -34.90
CA LEU A 93 -21.66 -9.48 -34.56
C LEU A 93 -21.16 -9.55 -33.12
N ASP A 94 -19.85 -9.39 -32.94
CA ASP A 94 -19.22 -9.24 -31.63
C ASP A 94 -18.59 -7.85 -31.47
N LEU A 95 -19.02 -7.16 -30.42
CA LEU A 95 -18.61 -5.80 -30.01
C LEU A 95 -18.00 -5.81 -28.59
N SER A 96 -17.76 -6.99 -28.02
CA SER A 96 -17.41 -7.19 -26.62
C SER A 96 -16.09 -6.54 -26.23
N TYR A 97 -15.97 -6.08 -24.99
CA TYR A 97 -14.79 -5.41 -24.46
C TYR A 97 -14.39 -4.19 -25.30
N SER A 98 -15.35 -3.38 -25.72
CA SER A 98 -15.10 -2.09 -26.38
C SER A 98 -15.64 -0.94 -25.55
N LEU A 99 -15.28 0.30 -25.91
CA LEU A 99 -15.80 1.51 -25.25
C LEU A 99 -17.12 2.00 -25.88
N LEU A 100 -17.78 1.14 -26.66
CA LEU A 100 -19.02 1.44 -27.36
C LEU A 100 -20.16 1.73 -26.38
N ALA A 101 -20.81 2.89 -26.55
CA ALA A 101 -21.93 3.31 -25.70
C ALA A 101 -23.30 3.18 -26.36
N SER A 102 -23.36 3.08 -27.69
CA SER A 102 -24.62 3.13 -28.45
C SER A 102 -24.72 2.03 -29.49
N LEU A 103 -25.90 1.39 -29.55
CA LEU A 103 -26.27 0.39 -30.56
C LEU A 103 -27.11 0.96 -31.70
N THR A 104 -27.35 2.28 -31.76
CA THR A 104 -28.19 2.91 -32.81
C THR A 104 -27.80 2.50 -34.23
N PRO A 105 -26.50 2.41 -34.60
CA PRO A 105 -26.10 1.96 -35.93
C PRO A 105 -26.52 0.53 -36.31
N LEU A 106 -27.04 -0.27 -35.37
CA LEU A 106 -27.49 -1.65 -35.61
C LEU A 106 -28.99 -1.78 -35.97
N GLU A 107 -29.80 -0.71 -35.89
CA GLU A 107 -31.28 -0.79 -36.01
C GLU A 107 -31.76 -1.46 -37.32
N GLY A 108 -30.96 -1.41 -38.39
CA GLY A 108 -31.26 -2.01 -39.70
C GLY A 108 -30.79 -3.46 -39.91
N LEU A 109 -30.05 -4.07 -38.97
CA LEU A 109 -29.44 -5.40 -39.14
C LEU A 109 -30.44 -6.55 -38.95
N THR A 110 -31.50 -6.58 -39.74
CA THR A 110 -32.64 -7.50 -39.57
C THR A 110 -32.32 -9.00 -39.78
N ASN A 111 -31.13 -9.33 -40.30
CA ASN A 111 -30.63 -10.70 -40.42
C ASN A 111 -29.84 -11.18 -39.21
N LEU A 112 -29.53 -10.30 -38.26
CA LEU A 112 -28.70 -10.63 -37.11
C LEU A 112 -29.36 -11.70 -36.24
N THR A 113 -28.65 -12.79 -36.01
CA THR A 113 -29.08 -13.93 -35.19
C THR A 113 -28.32 -14.00 -33.86
N MET A 114 -27.12 -13.43 -33.80
CA MET A 114 -26.30 -13.40 -32.60
C MET A 114 -25.63 -12.04 -32.44
N LEU A 115 -25.76 -11.45 -31.26
CA LEU A 115 -25.11 -10.21 -30.87
C LEU A 115 -24.41 -10.40 -29.53
N GLU A 116 -23.12 -10.09 -29.50
CA GLU A 116 -22.31 -10.03 -28.29
C GLU A 116 -21.82 -8.58 -28.09
N CYS A 117 -22.10 -8.00 -26.92
CA CYS A 117 -21.63 -6.68 -26.51
C CYS A 117 -21.21 -6.67 -25.03
N VAL A 118 -20.53 -7.74 -24.61
CA VAL A 118 -20.06 -7.95 -23.23
C VAL A 118 -19.12 -6.84 -22.80
N ASP A 119 -19.19 -6.37 -21.56
CA ASP A 119 -18.29 -5.35 -21.00
C ASP A 119 -18.13 -4.10 -21.88
N THR A 120 -19.26 -3.61 -22.41
CA THR A 120 -19.37 -2.34 -23.15
C THR A 120 -20.10 -1.28 -22.33
N GLN A 121 -20.09 -0.03 -22.79
CA GLN A 121 -20.80 1.09 -22.14
C GLN A 121 -22.28 1.20 -22.58
N VAL A 122 -22.81 0.18 -23.24
CA VAL A 122 -24.20 0.16 -23.74
C VAL A 122 -25.19 0.24 -22.58
N SER A 123 -26.16 1.15 -22.70
CA SER A 123 -27.25 1.29 -21.72
C SER A 123 -28.65 1.12 -22.33
N ASP A 124 -28.81 1.35 -23.64
CA ASP A 124 -30.10 1.30 -24.34
C ASP A 124 -30.14 0.16 -25.37
N LEU A 125 -31.12 -0.75 -25.19
CA LEU A 125 -31.39 -1.86 -26.12
C LEU A 125 -32.48 -1.55 -27.16
N LYS A 126 -33.05 -0.33 -27.17
CA LYS A 126 -34.08 0.09 -28.13
C LYS A 126 -33.73 -0.18 -29.59
N PRO A 127 -32.48 0.01 -30.07
CA PRO A 127 -32.10 -0.32 -31.44
C PRO A 127 -32.34 -1.79 -31.82
N LEU A 128 -32.36 -2.70 -30.85
CA LEU A 128 -32.57 -4.13 -31.08
C LEU A 128 -34.04 -4.53 -31.25
N GLN A 129 -34.99 -3.64 -30.97
CA GLN A 129 -36.42 -3.97 -30.86
C GLN A 129 -37.06 -4.57 -32.12
N ARG A 130 -36.43 -4.39 -33.30
CA ARG A 130 -36.90 -4.89 -34.60
C ARG A 130 -36.12 -6.09 -35.12
N LEU A 131 -35.08 -6.55 -34.41
CA LEU A 131 -34.21 -7.65 -34.85
C LEU A 131 -34.85 -9.01 -34.51
N THR A 132 -36.01 -9.30 -35.10
CA THR A 132 -36.86 -10.45 -34.72
C THR A 132 -36.25 -11.83 -35.01
N LYS A 133 -35.16 -11.88 -35.77
CA LYS A 133 -34.35 -13.10 -36.02
C LYS A 133 -33.30 -13.36 -34.94
N LEU A 134 -33.11 -12.46 -33.97
CA LEU A 134 -32.11 -12.62 -32.91
C LEU A 134 -32.41 -13.87 -32.07
N ILE A 135 -31.46 -14.80 -32.03
CA ILE A 135 -31.48 -16.07 -31.31
C ILE A 135 -30.67 -15.96 -30.01
N THR A 136 -29.53 -15.26 -30.06
CA THR A 136 -28.65 -15.07 -28.92
C THR A 136 -28.35 -13.58 -28.72
N LEU A 137 -28.52 -13.12 -27.50
CA LEU A 137 -28.07 -11.80 -27.06
C LEU A 137 -27.23 -11.96 -25.79
N ASN A 138 -25.98 -11.49 -25.84
CA ASN A 138 -25.14 -11.33 -24.67
C ASN A 138 -24.78 -9.85 -24.48
N CYS A 139 -25.30 -9.25 -23.41
CA CYS A 139 -25.00 -7.89 -22.97
C CYS A 139 -24.53 -7.85 -21.51
N SER A 140 -23.81 -8.89 -21.06
CA SER A 140 -23.27 -8.91 -19.70
C SER A 140 -22.23 -7.79 -19.48
N GLY A 141 -22.09 -7.30 -18.25
CA GLY A 141 -21.14 -6.23 -17.91
C GLY A 141 -21.46 -4.86 -18.52
N THR A 142 -22.70 -4.67 -19.01
CA THR A 142 -23.15 -3.40 -19.59
C THR A 142 -23.99 -2.57 -18.60
N GLN A 143 -24.33 -1.34 -19.00
CA GLN A 143 -25.17 -0.43 -18.20
C GLN A 143 -26.68 -0.62 -18.44
N VAL A 144 -27.07 -1.73 -19.06
CA VAL A 144 -28.48 -2.03 -19.38
C VAL A 144 -29.32 -2.14 -18.10
N SER A 145 -30.50 -1.52 -18.11
CA SER A 145 -31.47 -1.60 -17.01
C SER A 145 -32.90 -1.95 -17.44
N ASP A 146 -33.26 -1.74 -18.71
CA ASP A 146 -34.61 -1.99 -19.24
C ASP A 146 -34.60 -3.04 -20.37
N LEU A 147 -35.29 -4.17 -20.15
CA LEU A 147 -35.44 -5.24 -21.14
C LEU A 147 -36.69 -5.09 -22.03
N LYS A 148 -37.50 -4.03 -21.87
CA LYS A 148 -38.70 -3.80 -22.70
C LYS A 148 -38.46 -3.88 -24.21
N PRO A 149 -37.33 -3.41 -24.77
CA PRO A 149 -37.05 -3.56 -26.20
C PRO A 149 -37.09 -5.01 -26.69
N LEU A 150 -36.80 -5.98 -25.82
CA LEU A 150 -36.70 -7.40 -26.18
C LEU A 150 -38.06 -8.12 -26.25
N LYS A 151 -39.16 -7.50 -25.80
CA LYS A 151 -40.48 -8.14 -25.61
C LYS A 151 -41.09 -8.80 -26.85
N HIS A 152 -40.60 -8.47 -28.05
CA HIS A 152 -41.09 -8.97 -29.33
C HIS A 152 -40.12 -9.94 -30.04
N LEU A 153 -38.96 -10.23 -29.45
CA LEU A 153 -37.92 -11.07 -30.05
C LEU A 153 -38.21 -12.57 -29.81
N GLN A 154 -39.27 -13.08 -30.44
CA GLN A 154 -39.79 -14.44 -30.21
C GLN A 154 -38.82 -15.57 -30.61
N SER A 155 -37.79 -15.26 -31.40
CA SER A 155 -36.75 -16.21 -31.80
C SER A 155 -35.65 -16.40 -30.74
N LEU A 156 -35.62 -15.54 -29.71
CA LEU A 156 -34.55 -15.52 -28.71
C LEU A 156 -34.56 -16.80 -27.88
N LYS A 157 -33.43 -17.51 -27.88
CA LYS A 157 -33.18 -18.77 -27.16
C LYS A 157 -32.20 -18.59 -26.01
N THR A 158 -31.22 -17.70 -26.18
CA THR A 158 -30.18 -17.44 -25.19
C THR A 158 -30.14 -15.95 -24.89
N LEU A 159 -30.23 -15.61 -23.61
CA LEU A 159 -30.14 -14.23 -23.14
C LEU A 159 -29.24 -14.18 -21.91
N ASN A 160 -28.10 -13.50 -22.05
CA ASN A 160 -27.22 -13.17 -20.93
C ASN A 160 -27.18 -11.65 -20.75
N PHE A 161 -27.50 -11.21 -19.53
CA PHE A 161 -27.46 -9.82 -19.08
C PHE A 161 -26.91 -9.76 -17.65
N SER A 162 -25.96 -10.64 -17.35
CA SER A 162 -25.24 -10.67 -16.07
C SER A 162 -24.49 -9.37 -15.83
N ASP A 163 -24.30 -9.00 -14.57
CA ASP A 163 -23.58 -7.77 -14.16
C ASP A 163 -24.18 -6.49 -14.75
N THR A 164 -25.50 -6.48 -14.95
CA THR A 164 -26.27 -5.31 -15.40
C THR A 164 -27.19 -4.78 -14.28
N GLN A 165 -27.87 -3.67 -14.55
CA GLN A 165 -28.77 -3.01 -13.59
C GLN A 165 -30.23 -3.47 -13.69
N VAL A 166 -30.50 -4.56 -14.43
CA VAL A 166 -31.84 -5.07 -14.68
C VAL A 166 -32.54 -5.53 -13.38
N ARG A 167 -33.82 -5.17 -13.26
CA ARG A 167 -34.70 -5.53 -12.13
C ARG A 167 -35.98 -6.26 -12.54
N ASP A 168 -36.50 -5.99 -13.74
CA ASP A 168 -37.82 -6.46 -14.19
C ASP A 168 -37.70 -7.48 -15.34
N LEU A 169 -38.19 -8.70 -15.10
CA LEU A 169 -38.24 -9.79 -16.09
C LEU A 169 -39.55 -9.85 -16.87
N LYS A 170 -40.53 -8.97 -16.59
CA LYS A 170 -41.83 -8.96 -17.27
C LYS A 170 -41.73 -8.93 -18.80
N PRO A 171 -40.78 -8.21 -19.44
CA PRO A 171 -40.60 -8.26 -20.89
C PRO A 171 -40.34 -9.68 -21.45
N LEU A 172 -39.77 -10.58 -20.65
CA LEU A 172 -39.42 -11.95 -21.07
C LEU A 172 -40.60 -12.93 -21.02
N GLN A 173 -41.72 -12.56 -20.39
CA GLN A 173 -42.83 -13.47 -20.06
C GLN A 173 -43.46 -14.22 -21.26
N ARG A 174 -43.29 -13.68 -22.47
CA ARG A 174 -43.85 -14.25 -23.71
C ARG A 174 -42.79 -14.80 -24.67
N LEU A 175 -41.51 -14.78 -24.29
CA LEU A 175 -40.41 -15.29 -25.11
C LEU A 175 -40.25 -16.80 -24.91
N ILE A 176 -41.28 -17.54 -25.31
CA ILE A 176 -41.42 -19.00 -25.06
C ILE A 176 -40.32 -19.85 -25.71
N SER A 177 -39.49 -19.27 -26.58
CA SER A 177 -38.34 -19.93 -27.20
C SER A 177 -37.08 -19.92 -26.31
N LEU A 178 -37.09 -19.18 -25.20
CA LEU A 178 -35.94 -19.07 -24.29
C LEU A 178 -35.59 -20.41 -23.65
N LYS A 179 -34.34 -20.83 -23.83
CA LYS A 179 -33.72 -22.04 -23.27
C LYS A 179 -32.69 -21.73 -22.20
N ILE A 180 -31.97 -20.61 -22.34
CA ILE A 180 -30.88 -20.20 -21.45
C ILE A 180 -31.12 -18.76 -21.02
N ILE A 181 -31.15 -18.54 -19.71
CA ILE A 181 -31.18 -17.21 -19.09
C ILE A 181 -30.03 -17.12 -18.10
N GLU A 182 -29.18 -16.13 -18.27
CA GLU A 182 -28.08 -15.80 -17.36
C GLU A 182 -28.23 -14.35 -16.90
N CYS A 183 -28.38 -14.17 -15.59
CA CYS A 183 -28.65 -12.88 -14.97
C CYS A 183 -27.88 -12.73 -13.65
N VAL A 184 -26.63 -13.20 -13.64
CA VAL A 184 -25.72 -13.17 -12.49
C VAL A 184 -25.51 -11.73 -12.02
N SER A 185 -25.43 -11.50 -10.71
CA SER A 185 -25.13 -10.18 -10.11
C SER A 185 -26.07 -9.04 -10.56
N THR A 186 -27.32 -9.37 -10.93
CA THR A 186 -28.34 -8.36 -11.26
C THR A 186 -29.22 -8.03 -10.05
N LYS A 187 -30.15 -7.07 -10.22
CA LYS A 187 -31.05 -6.61 -9.15
C LYS A 187 -32.40 -7.34 -9.17
N ILE A 188 -32.49 -8.51 -9.80
CA ILE A 188 -33.70 -9.33 -9.86
C ILE A 188 -34.05 -9.88 -8.48
N ASN A 189 -35.33 -9.91 -8.15
CA ASN A 189 -35.88 -10.59 -6.97
C ASN A 189 -37.09 -11.49 -7.27
N ASN A 190 -37.61 -11.47 -8.51
CA ASN A 190 -38.87 -12.11 -8.85
C ASN A 190 -38.80 -12.90 -10.16
N LEU A 191 -38.98 -14.22 -10.07
CA LEU A 191 -38.96 -15.15 -11.20
C LEU A 191 -40.35 -15.45 -11.80
N ILE A 192 -41.45 -14.87 -11.29
CA ILE A 192 -42.82 -15.11 -11.81
C ILE A 192 -42.93 -14.93 -13.33
N PRO A 193 -42.28 -13.93 -13.97
CA PRO A 193 -42.33 -13.79 -15.42
C PRO A 193 -41.84 -15.04 -16.19
N LEU A 194 -40.96 -15.86 -15.59
CA LEU A 194 -40.39 -17.04 -16.23
C LEU A 194 -41.27 -18.30 -16.15
N GLN A 195 -42.36 -18.27 -15.36
CA GLN A 195 -43.14 -19.47 -15.01
C GLN A 195 -43.80 -20.22 -16.18
N ARG A 196 -43.79 -19.64 -17.39
CA ARG A 196 -44.38 -20.22 -18.62
C ARG A 196 -43.33 -20.58 -19.69
N LEU A 197 -42.04 -20.45 -19.38
CA LEU A 197 -40.96 -20.77 -20.31
C LEU A 197 -40.65 -22.28 -20.22
N GLU A 198 -41.61 -23.11 -20.63
CA GLU A 198 -41.60 -24.56 -20.36
C GLU A 198 -40.41 -25.32 -20.96
N ILE A 199 -39.76 -24.75 -21.97
CA ILE A 199 -38.55 -25.31 -22.61
C ILE A 199 -37.24 -24.77 -22.02
N LEU A 200 -37.28 -24.01 -20.92
CA LEU A 200 -36.09 -23.47 -20.28
C LEU A 200 -35.22 -24.62 -19.76
N GLU A 201 -33.96 -24.67 -20.22
CA GLU A 201 -32.98 -25.71 -19.91
C GLU A 201 -31.96 -25.24 -18.87
N LYS A 202 -31.62 -23.94 -18.86
CA LYS A 202 -30.66 -23.33 -17.94
C LYS A 202 -31.18 -22.01 -17.38
N ILE A 203 -31.06 -21.84 -16.07
CA ILE A 203 -31.18 -20.55 -15.39
C ILE A 203 -30.00 -20.35 -14.44
N ASP A 204 -29.30 -19.24 -14.61
CA ASP A 204 -28.33 -18.74 -13.63
C ASP A 204 -28.78 -17.37 -13.13
N CYS A 205 -29.16 -17.30 -11.86
CA CYS A 205 -29.52 -16.06 -11.18
C CYS A 205 -28.68 -15.88 -9.90
N SER A 206 -27.43 -16.36 -9.92
CA SER A 206 -26.51 -16.17 -8.79
C SER A 206 -26.22 -14.69 -8.52
N GLY A 207 -25.94 -14.34 -7.26
CA GLY A 207 -25.71 -12.95 -6.85
C GLY A 207 -26.93 -12.03 -6.95
N THR A 208 -28.14 -12.57 -7.12
CA THR A 208 -29.39 -11.80 -7.16
C THR A 208 -30.13 -11.84 -5.81
N ARG A 209 -31.29 -11.16 -5.74
CA ARG A 209 -32.15 -11.12 -4.54
C ARG A 209 -33.33 -12.08 -4.62
N VAL A 210 -33.22 -13.13 -5.44
CA VAL A 210 -34.26 -14.16 -5.56
C VAL A 210 -34.40 -14.92 -4.24
N SER A 211 -35.63 -15.17 -3.81
CA SER A 211 -35.92 -15.97 -2.60
C SER A 211 -36.96 -17.07 -2.84
N ASP A 212 -37.79 -16.98 -3.89
CA ASP A 212 -38.87 -17.94 -4.18
C ASP A 212 -38.66 -18.66 -5.52
N LEU A 213 -38.49 -19.99 -5.47
CA LEU A 213 -38.35 -20.86 -6.64
C LEU A 213 -39.69 -21.43 -7.16
N LYS A 214 -40.84 -21.13 -6.56
CA LYS A 214 -42.16 -21.59 -7.04
C LYS A 214 -42.40 -21.36 -8.53
N PRO A 215 -41.96 -20.24 -9.15
CA PRO A 215 -42.10 -20.04 -10.59
C PRO A 215 -41.43 -21.12 -11.44
N LEU A 216 -40.38 -21.80 -10.93
CA LEU A 216 -39.63 -22.81 -11.66
C LEU A 216 -40.28 -24.21 -11.60
N LYS A 217 -41.28 -24.43 -10.74
CA LYS A 217 -41.83 -25.75 -10.41
C LYS A 217 -42.29 -26.59 -11.61
N ARG A 218 -42.69 -25.95 -12.71
CA ARG A 218 -43.22 -26.61 -13.93
C ARG A 218 -42.24 -26.66 -15.10
N LEU A 219 -41.03 -26.12 -14.93
CA LEU A 219 -40.04 -26.03 -16.01
C LEU A 219 -39.24 -27.34 -16.09
N ILE A 220 -39.93 -28.43 -16.47
CA ILE A 220 -39.44 -29.82 -16.37
C ILE A 220 -38.22 -30.14 -17.26
N GLU A 221 -37.91 -29.27 -18.23
CA GLU A 221 -36.73 -29.37 -19.07
C GLU A 221 -35.47 -28.75 -18.45
N LEU A 222 -35.57 -28.12 -17.26
CA LEU A 222 -34.41 -27.56 -16.55
C LEU A 222 -33.39 -28.65 -16.24
N ARG A 223 -32.16 -28.42 -16.72
CA ARG A 223 -30.97 -29.25 -16.52
C ARG A 223 -29.97 -28.58 -15.60
N HIS A 224 -29.92 -27.26 -15.61
CA HIS A 224 -28.97 -26.47 -14.84
C HIS A 224 -29.68 -25.33 -14.10
N ILE A 225 -29.49 -25.29 -12.78
CA ILE A 225 -29.95 -24.21 -11.91
C ILE A 225 -28.78 -23.72 -11.07
N ASN A 226 -28.45 -22.44 -11.17
CA ASN A 226 -27.53 -21.77 -10.25
C ASN A 226 -28.25 -20.62 -9.53
N ILE A 227 -28.27 -20.71 -8.21
CA ILE A 227 -28.93 -19.77 -7.28
C ILE A 227 -27.94 -19.31 -6.20
N SER A 228 -26.64 -19.41 -6.45
CA SER A 228 -25.61 -19.06 -5.46
C SER A 228 -25.70 -17.60 -5.02
N GLY A 229 -25.46 -17.30 -3.74
CA GLY A 229 -25.53 -15.95 -3.20
C GLY A 229 -26.93 -15.31 -3.26
N THR A 230 -27.99 -16.11 -3.37
CA THR A 230 -29.39 -15.65 -3.30
C THR A 230 -29.99 -15.88 -1.91
N GLN A 231 -31.24 -15.45 -1.71
CA GLN A 231 -31.98 -15.60 -0.46
C GLN A 231 -32.89 -16.84 -0.45
N VAL A 232 -32.60 -17.83 -1.30
CA VAL A 232 -33.38 -19.06 -1.36
C VAL A 232 -33.08 -19.95 -0.15
N SER A 233 -34.14 -20.45 0.49
CA SER A 233 -34.07 -21.44 1.57
C SER A 233 -34.86 -22.72 1.28
N ASP A 234 -35.89 -22.65 0.43
CA ASP A 234 -36.78 -23.79 0.12
C ASP A 234 -36.53 -24.37 -1.28
N LEU A 235 -36.03 -25.60 -1.35
CA LEU A 235 -35.83 -26.36 -2.59
C LEU A 235 -37.06 -27.19 -3.01
N LYS A 236 -38.14 -27.22 -2.23
CA LYS A 236 -39.35 -27.99 -2.57
C LYS A 236 -39.94 -27.67 -3.95
N PRO A 237 -39.90 -26.42 -4.47
CA PRO A 237 -40.35 -26.14 -5.82
C PRO A 237 -39.66 -26.95 -6.91
N ILE A 238 -38.39 -27.32 -6.73
CA ILE A 238 -37.60 -28.03 -7.75
C ILE A 238 -37.67 -29.56 -7.64
N GLN A 239 -38.41 -30.11 -6.67
CA GLN A 239 -38.46 -31.57 -6.39
C GLN A 239 -38.97 -32.44 -7.55
N GLN A 240 -39.64 -31.85 -8.55
CA GLN A 240 -40.20 -32.55 -9.71
C GLN A 240 -39.36 -32.39 -10.99
N LEU A 241 -38.26 -31.63 -10.93
CA LEU A 241 -37.40 -31.34 -12.09
C LEU A 241 -36.45 -32.51 -12.38
N THR A 242 -37.02 -33.66 -12.75
CA THR A 242 -36.27 -34.92 -12.92
C THR A 242 -35.22 -34.93 -14.04
N SER A 243 -35.19 -33.89 -14.88
CA SER A 243 -34.15 -33.66 -15.89
C SER A 243 -32.92 -32.93 -15.33
N LEU A 244 -32.97 -32.44 -14.09
CA LEU A 244 -31.90 -31.65 -13.47
C LEU A 244 -30.62 -32.48 -13.35
N THR A 245 -29.54 -31.98 -13.95
CA THR A 245 -28.20 -32.57 -13.91
C THR A 245 -27.23 -31.77 -13.04
N THR A 246 -27.49 -30.47 -12.86
CA THR A 246 -26.64 -29.56 -12.11
C THR A 246 -27.47 -28.65 -11.21
N LEU A 247 -27.15 -28.61 -9.93
CA LEU A 247 -27.66 -27.65 -8.96
C LEU A 247 -26.50 -27.00 -8.21
N VAL A 248 -26.44 -25.67 -8.25
CA VAL A 248 -25.46 -24.87 -7.50
C VAL A 248 -26.22 -23.87 -6.64
N CYS A 249 -26.03 -23.93 -5.33
CA CYS A 249 -26.70 -23.06 -4.36
C CYS A 249 -25.74 -22.60 -3.24
N VAL A 250 -24.52 -22.23 -3.63
CA VAL A 250 -23.47 -21.80 -2.70
C VAL A 250 -23.89 -20.53 -1.96
N GLY A 251 -23.65 -20.44 -0.66
CA GLY A 251 -23.94 -19.22 0.10
C GLY A 251 -25.43 -18.86 0.17
N THR A 252 -26.30 -19.87 0.17
CA THR A 252 -27.75 -19.72 0.33
C THR A 252 -28.22 -20.17 1.72
N GLN A 253 -29.50 -19.98 2.03
CA GLN A 253 -30.11 -20.38 3.31
C GLN A 253 -30.72 -21.80 3.26
N VAL A 254 -30.25 -22.63 2.33
CA VAL A 254 -30.73 -24.00 2.19
C VAL A 254 -30.24 -24.85 3.36
N CYS A 255 -31.15 -25.57 4.01
CA CYS A 255 -30.83 -26.53 5.08
C CYS A 255 -31.38 -27.94 4.83
N ASP A 256 -32.39 -28.10 3.96
CA ASP A 256 -33.05 -29.38 3.66
C ASP A 256 -32.83 -29.83 2.21
N LEU A 257 -32.16 -30.97 2.04
CA LEU A 257 -31.94 -31.61 0.74
C LEU A 257 -33.01 -32.66 0.37
N THR A 258 -34.02 -32.90 1.21
CA THR A 258 -35.11 -33.86 0.94
C THR A 258 -35.76 -33.69 -0.45
N PRO A 259 -35.98 -32.45 -0.96
CA PRO A 259 -36.49 -32.23 -2.31
C PRO A 259 -35.65 -32.88 -3.43
N LEU A 260 -34.34 -33.12 -3.21
CA LEU A 260 -33.43 -33.65 -4.22
C LEU A 260 -33.48 -35.18 -4.36
N LYS A 261 -34.09 -35.89 -3.41
CA LYS A 261 -34.03 -37.36 -3.28
C LYS A 261 -34.40 -38.14 -4.56
N ARG A 262 -35.21 -37.56 -5.45
CA ARG A 262 -35.68 -38.21 -6.70
C ARG A 262 -35.00 -37.71 -7.97
N LEU A 263 -34.05 -36.77 -7.85
CA LEU A 263 -33.36 -36.17 -8.99
C LEU A 263 -32.18 -37.06 -9.42
N THR A 264 -32.45 -38.32 -9.79
CA THR A 264 -31.42 -39.35 -10.02
C THR A 264 -30.51 -39.08 -11.22
N LYS A 265 -30.82 -38.08 -12.06
CA LYS A 265 -29.95 -37.58 -13.13
C LYS A 265 -28.93 -36.53 -12.65
N LEU A 266 -28.98 -36.12 -11.37
CA LEU A 266 -28.06 -35.13 -10.82
C LEU A 266 -26.64 -35.70 -10.86
N THR A 267 -25.76 -34.94 -11.50
CA THR A 267 -24.33 -35.28 -11.70
C THR A 267 -23.43 -34.33 -10.93
N HIS A 268 -23.86 -33.08 -10.75
CA HIS A 268 -23.11 -32.03 -10.04
C HIS A 268 -24.02 -31.37 -9.02
N LEU A 269 -23.59 -31.38 -7.76
CA LEU A 269 -24.29 -30.73 -6.66
C LEU A 269 -23.27 -29.93 -5.83
N ASP A 270 -23.48 -28.62 -5.75
CA ASP A 270 -22.67 -27.72 -4.93
C ASP A 270 -23.60 -26.90 -4.01
N PHE A 271 -23.45 -27.10 -2.70
CA PHE A 271 -24.16 -26.37 -1.65
C PHE A 271 -23.18 -25.89 -0.59
N ARG A 272 -21.96 -25.51 -0.98
CA ARG A 272 -20.98 -24.91 -0.07
C ARG A 272 -21.54 -23.70 0.66
N SER A 273 -21.10 -23.46 1.89
CA SER A 273 -21.54 -22.31 2.70
C SER A 273 -23.06 -22.26 2.86
N THR A 274 -23.67 -23.40 3.19
CA THR A 274 -25.12 -23.51 3.52
C THR A 274 -25.30 -24.17 4.88
N GLU A 275 -26.54 -24.26 5.36
CA GLU A 275 -26.87 -24.82 6.68
C GLU A 275 -27.19 -26.33 6.64
N VAL A 276 -26.87 -27.00 5.53
CA VAL A 276 -27.12 -28.44 5.36
C VAL A 276 -26.32 -29.25 6.38
N ASN A 277 -26.99 -30.21 7.03
CA ASN A 277 -26.36 -31.19 7.93
C ASN A 277 -26.64 -32.67 7.56
N ASP A 278 -27.73 -32.96 6.84
CA ASP A 278 -28.15 -34.32 6.49
C ASP A 278 -27.93 -34.64 5.01
N LEU A 279 -27.02 -35.57 4.73
CA LEU A 279 -26.74 -36.08 3.38
C LEU A 279 -27.62 -37.28 2.98
N LYS A 280 -28.49 -37.79 3.85
CA LYS A 280 -29.34 -38.96 3.56
C LYS A 280 -30.18 -38.82 2.28
N PRO A 281 -30.70 -37.63 1.90
CA PRO A 281 -31.39 -37.47 0.62
C PRO A 281 -30.54 -37.82 -0.61
N LEU A 282 -29.21 -37.78 -0.50
CA LEU A 282 -28.28 -38.04 -1.61
C LEU A 282 -28.00 -39.54 -1.84
N GLN A 283 -28.42 -40.42 -0.93
CA GLN A 283 -28.01 -41.84 -0.90
C GLN A 283 -28.32 -42.63 -2.19
N GLU A 284 -29.36 -42.22 -2.93
CA GLU A 284 -29.82 -42.87 -4.18
C GLU A 284 -29.43 -42.09 -5.45
N LEU A 285 -28.63 -41.02 -5.35
CA LEU A 285 -28.19 -40.23 -6.50
C LEU A 285 -26.94 -40.85 -7.16
N ASP A 286 -27.08 -42.08 -7.64
CA ASP A 286 -26.01 -42.92 -8.18
C ASP A 286 -25.27 -42.34 -9.41
N SER A 287 -25.80 -41.27 -10.00
CA SER A 287 -25.22 -40.55 -11.12
C SER A 287 -24.33 -39.37 -10.71
N LEU A 288 -24.22 -39.09 -9.40
CA LEU A 288 -23.39 -38.01 -8.89
C LEU A 288 -21.90 -38.25 -9.20
N ILE A 289 -21.29 -37.25 -9.80
CA ILE A 289 -19.88 -37.19 -10.22
C ILE A 289 -19.12 -36.21 -9.33
N THR A 290 -19.74 -35.06 -9.04
CA THR A 290 -19.16 -34.01 -8.21
C THR A 290 -20.11 -33.66 -7.07
N LEU A 291 -19.57 -33.63 -5.85
CA LEU A 291 -20.26 -33.19 -4.65
C LEU A 291 -19.37 -32.19 -3.89
N ALA A 292 -19.85 -30.96 -3.75
CA ALA A 292 -19.21 -29.94 -2.93
C ALA A 292 -20.15 -29.52 -1.79
N CYS A 293 -19.70 -29.75 -0.57
CA CYS A 293 -20.42 -29.47 0.67
C CYS A 293 -19.52 -28.81 1.72
N ALA A 294 -18.45 -28.15 1.29
CA ALA A 294 -17.57 -27.41 2.18
C ALA A 294 -18.29 -26.30 2.96
N ASN A 295 -17.79 -25.98 4.16
CA ASN A 295 -18.36 -24.97 5.05
C ASN A 295 -19.87 -25.20 5.31
N THR A 296 -20.20 -26.43 5.73
CA THR A 296 -21.57 -26.83 6.10
C THR A 296 -21.56 -27.55 7.45
N GLN A 297 -22.73 -27.91 7.96
CA GLN A 297 -22.90 -28.61 9.24
C GLN A 297 -22.86 -30.14 9.10
N VAL A 298 -22.31 -30.66 7.99
CA VAL A 298 -22.19 -32.10 7.74
C VAL A 298 -21.20 -32.73 8.73
N THR A 299 -21.61 -33.83 9.36
CA THR A 299 -20.77 -34.59 10.32
C THR A 299 -20.44 -36.00 9.83
N VAL A 300 -21.26 -36.58 8.94
CA VAL A 300 -21.15 -37.99 8.52
C VAL A 300 -21.32 -38.18 7.01
N LEU A 301 -20.46 -39.01 6.43
CA LEU A 301 -20.45 -39.31 4.99
C LEU A 301 -21.13 -40.64 4.62
N ASN A 302 -21.78 -41.34 5.57
CA ASN A 302 -22.42 -42.64 5.35
C ASN A 302 -23.35 -42.71 4.10
N PRO A 303 -24.14 -41.67 3.78
CA PRO A 303 -24.98 -41.67 2.59
C PRO A 303 -24.19 -41.78 1.27
N LEU A 304 -22.92 -41.38 1.24
CA LEU A 304 -22.09 -41.35 0.03
C LEU A 304 -21.52 -42.73 -0.35
N GLN A 305 -21.58 -43.73 0.55
CA GLN A 305 -20.84 -45.00 0.41
C GLN A 305 -21.17 -45.82 -0.86
N ARG A 306 -22.29 -45.51 -1.54
CA ARG A 306 -22.74 -46.19 -2.77
C ARG A 306 -22.54 -45.36 -4.04
N LEU A 307 -22.12 -44.10 -3.94
CA LEU A 307 -21.99 -43.17 -5.06
C LEU A 307 -20.70 -43.42 -5.86
N THR A 308 -20.53 -44.64 -6.37
CA THR A 308 -19.27 -45.13 -6.97
C THR A 308 -18.84 -44.42 -8.25
N LYS A 309 -19.68 -43.54 -8.82
CA LYS A 309 -19.33 -42.66 -9.93
C LYS A 309 -18.65 -41.36 -9.50
N LEU A 310 -18.67 -41.03 -8.20
CA LEU A 310 -18.08 -39.80 -7.66
C LEU A 310 -16.58 -39.74 -8.00
N THR A 311 -16.18 -38.65 -8.63
CA THR A 311 -14.79 -38.31 -8.98
C THR A 311 -14.27 -37.17 -8.14
N ASP A 312 -15.15 -36.29 -7.65
CA ASP A 312 -14.76 -35.08 -6.94
C ASP A 312 -15.63 -34.93 -5.68
N LEU A 313 -14.96 -34.87 -4.53
CA LEU A 313 -15.59 -34.68 -3.24
C LEU A 313 -14.88 -33.56 -2.47
N ASP A 314 -15.62 -32.50 -2.20
CA ASP A 314 -15.21 -31.44 -1.30
C ASP A 314 -16.13 -31.44 -0.07
N CYS A 315 -15.54 -31.77 1.08
CA CYS A 315 -16.16 -31.65 2.40
C CYS A 315 -15.29 -30.83 3.35
N GLY A 316 -14.54 -29.85 2.84
CA GLY A 316 -13.70 -28.95 3.63
C GLY A 316 -14.51 -28.13 4.63
N ASP A 317 -13.91 -27.68 5.73
CA ASP A 317 -14.55 -26.86 6.78
C ASP A 317 -15.91 -27.44 7.27
N THR A 318 -16.00 -28.76 7.35
CA THR A 318 -17.13 -29.49 7.95
C THR A 318 -16.71 -30.18 9.25
N GLN A 319 -17.67 -30.78 9.96
CA GLN A 319 -17.41 -31.54 11.18
C GLN A 319 -17.16 -33.03 10.92
N VAL A 320 -16.78 -33.40 9.70
CA VAL A 320 -16.47 -34.78 9.35
C VAL A 320 -15.21 -35.25 10.09
N SER A 321 -15.26 -36.45 10.65
CA SER A 321 -14.10 -37.08 11.32
C SER A 321 -13.73 -38.46 10.76
N ASP A 322 -14.62 -39.07 9.96
CA ASP A 322 -14.48 -40.46 9.49
C ASP A 322 -14.62 -40.58 7.97
N LEU A 323 -13.53 -40.96 7.31
CA LEU A 323 -13.47 -41.21 5.86
C LEU A 323 -13.82 -42.67 5.47
N ARG A 324 -14.12 -43.58 6.41
CA ARG A 324 -14.53 -44.96 6.08
C ARG A 324 -15.69 -45.07 5.07
N PRO A 325 -16.67 -44.16 5.02
CA PRO A 325 -17.75 -44.22 4.02
C PRO A 325 -17.25 -44.10 2.58
N ILE A 326 -16.16 -43.37 2.33
CA ILE A 326 -15.66 -43.13 0.97
C ILE A 326 -14.65 -44.17 0.47
N LYS A 327 -14.29 -45.17 1.30
CA LYS A 327 -13.27 -46.18 0.97
C LYS A 327 -13.51 -47.00 -0.31
N LYS A 328 -14.74 -47.02 -0.82
CA LYS A 328 -15.15 -47.74 -2.04
C LYS A 328 -15.25 -46.84 -3.28
N LEU A 329 -15.07 -45.53 -3.14
CA LEU A 329 -15.20 -44.56 -4.23
C LEU A 329 -13.94 -44.53 -5.10
N THR A 330 -13.57 -45.67 -5.68
CA THR A 330 -12.31 -45.89 -6.41
C THR A 330 -12.13 -45.04 -7.68
N ARG A 331 -13.15 -44.27 -8.08
CA ARG A 331 -13.08 -43.29 -9.17
C ARG A 331 -12.70 -41.89 -8.71
N LEU A 332 -12.61 -41.65 -7.39
CA LEU A 332 -12.24 -40.37 -6.81
C LEU A 332 -10.86 -39.93 -7.32
N LYS A 333 -10.81 -38.70 -7.82
CA LYS A 333 -9.64 -37.99 -8.33
C LYS A 333 -9.27 -36.82 -7.45
N THR A 334 -10.26 -36.13 -6.89
CA THR A 334 -10.04 -35.02 -5.97
C THR A 334 -10.76 -35.30 -4.66
N LEU A 335 -10.06 -35.05 -3.56
CA LEU A 335 -10.62 -35.10 -2.22
C LEU A 335 -10.14 -33.87 -1.45
N ASP A 336 -11.08 -33.02 -1.07
CA ASP A 336 -10.86 -31.96 -0.09
C ASP A 336 -11.58 -32.32 1.22
N CYS A 337 -10.80 -32.46 2.28
CA CYS A 337 -11.27 -32.61 3.65
C CYS A 337 -10.53 -31.66 4.60
N SER A 338 -10.08 -30.50 4.08
CA SER A 338 -9.44 -29.46 4.88
C SER A 338 -10.35 -28.94 6.00
N GLY A 339 -9.80 -28.42 7.09
CA GLY A 339 -10.59 -27.81 8.18
C GLY A 339 -11.55 -28.79 8.90
N THR A 340 -11.39 -30.09 8.69
CA THR A 340 -12.21 -31.14 9.32
C THR A 340 -11.52 -31.78 10.53
N GLN A 341 -12.22 -32.67 11.23
CA GLN A 341 -11.69 -33.43 12.37
C GLN A 341 -11.07 -34.78 11.96
N VAL A 342 -10.74 -34.96 10.68
CA VAL A 342 -10.12 -36.20 10.18
C VAL A 342 -8.72 -36.38 10.79
N SER A 343 -8.42 -37.60 11.23
CA SER A 343 -7.11 -37.98 11.78
C SER A 343 -6.50 -39.22 11.12
N ASP A 344 -7.27 -39.99 10.35
CA ASP A 344 -6.84 -41.25 9.74
C ASP A 344 -7.11 -41.28 8.22
N LEU A 345 -6.04 -41.38 7.43
CA LEU A 345 -6.10 -41.51 5.97
C LEU A 345 -6.16 -42.97 5.48
N LYS A 346 -6.10 -43.99 6.35
CA LYS A 346 -6.22 -45.40 5.92
C LYS A 346 -7.44 -45.70 5.03
N PRO A 347 -8.63 -45.10 5.26
CA PRO A 347 -9.78 -45.32 4.38
C PRO A 347 -9.52 -44.99 2.90
N ILE A 348 -8.63 -44.05 2.61
CA ILE A 348 -8.34 -43.61 1.23
C ILE A 348 -7.19 -44.36 0.57
N GLN A 349 -6.50 -45.28 1.27
CA GLN A 349 -5.30 -45.98 0.76
C GLN A 349 -5.49 -46.68 -0.60
N LYS A 350 -6.72 -47.11 -0.93
CA LYS A 350 -7.05 -47.80 -2.19
C LYS A 350 -7.56 -46.87 -3.29
N LEU A 351 -7.65 -45.57 -3.04
CA LEU A 351 -8.11 -44.57 -4.02
C LEU A 351 -6.95 -44.14 -4.93
N THR A 352 -6.35 -45.11 -5.65
CA THR A 352 -5.12 -44.91 -6.45
C THR A 352 -5.31 -44.05 -7.70
N ARG A 353 -6.51 -43.48 -7.90
CA ARG A 353 -6.81 -42.51 -8.96
C ARG A 353 -6.82 -41.06 -8.46
N LEU A 354 -6.60 -40.83 -7.17
CA LEU A 354 -6.45 -39.50 -6.60
C LEU A 354 -5.28 -38.77 -7.26
N THR A 355 -5.59 -37.62 -7.83
CA THR A 355 -4.64 -36.65 -8.40
C THR A 355 -4.42 -35.47 -7.46
N SER A 356 -5.44 -35.10 -6.67
CA SER A 356 -5.33 -34.02 -5.67
C SER A 356 -5.90 -34.47 -4.32
N LEU A 357 -5.15 -34.19 -3.26
CA LEU A 357 -5.55 -34.41 -1.87
C LEU A 357 -5.30 -33.14 -1.06
N VAL A 358 -6.38 -32.51 -0.62
CA VAL A 358 -6.36 -31.34 0.27
C VAL A 358 -6.87 -31.79 1.63
N CYS A 359 -6.00 -31.74 2.64
CA CYS A 359 -6.26 -32.22 4.00
C CYS A 359 -5.66 -31.30 5.05
N SER A 360 -5.47 -30.03 4.70
CA SER A 360 -4.93 -29.00 5.56
C SER A 360 -5.83 -28.68 6.75
N SER A 361 -5.24 -28.18 7.85
CA SER A 361 -5.99 -27.88 9.09
C SER A 361 -6.79 -29.07 9.63
N THR A 362 -6.18 -30.25 9.63
CA THR A 362 -6.75 -31.49 10.19
C THR A 362 -5.84 -32.10 11.27
N LEU A 363 -6.26 -33.23 11.85
CA LEU A 363 -5.50 -33.93 12.90
C LEU A 363 -4.60 -35.06 12.33
N ILE A 364 -4.35 -35.06 11.02
CA ILE A 364 -3.56 -36.09 10.35
C ILE A 364 -2.09 -36.00 10.78
N SER A 365 -1.47 -37.16 10.99
CA SER A 365 -0.05 -37.29 11.35
C SER A 365 0.74 -38.30 10.51
N ASP A 366 0.06 -39.13 9.70
CA ASP A 366 0.66 -40.22 8.93
C ASP A 366 0.26 -40.16 7.46
N LEU A 367 1.25 -39.99 6.58
CA LEU A 367 1.09 -39.99 5.12
C LEU A 367 1.31 -41.38 4.47
N LYS A 368 1.61 -42.43 5.24
CA LYS A 368 1.79 -43.79 4.69
C LYS A 368 0.64 -44.27 3.80
N PRO A 369 -0.64 -43.94 4.06
CA PRO A 369 -1.75 -44.31 3.17
C PRO A 369 -1.64 -43.74 1.75
N VAL A 370 -0.94 -42.63 1.52
CA VAL A 370 -0.83 -42.00 0.19
C VAL A 370 0.31 -42.57 -0.68
N GLN A 371 1.19 -43.40 -0.12
CA GLN A 371 2.41 -43.89 -0.80
C GLN A 371 2.15 -44.61 -2.14
N GLN A 372 0.96 -45.18 -2.35
CA GLN A 372 0.59 -45.91 -3.57
C GLN A 372 -0.16 -45.05 -4.60
N MET A 373 -0.40 -43.76 -4.32
CA MET A 373 -1.11 -42.84 -5.20
C MET A 373 -0.15 -42.23 -6.24
N THR A 374 0.45 -43.06 -7.10
CA THR A 374 1.54 -42.64 -8.01
C THR A 374 1.13 -41.62 -9.09
N VAL A 375 -0.17 -41.32 -9.20
CA VAL A 375 -0.73 -40.31 -10.12
C VAL A 375 -1.04 -38.97 -9.43
N LEU A 376 -0.77 -38.88 -8.12
CA LEU A 376 -0.98 -37.67 -7.33
C LEU A 376 -0.08 -36.55 -7.83
N THR A 377 -0.68 -35.40 -8.13
CA THR A 377 -0.04 -34.18 -8.61
C THR A 377 -0.01 -33.10 -7.54
N GLU A 378 -0.94 -33.15 -6.59
CA GLU A 378 -1.09 -32.13 -5.55
C GLU A 378 -1.36 -32.76 -4.18
N ILE A 379 -0.63 -32.28 -3.17
CA ILE A 379 -0.92 -32.51 -1.76
C ILE A 379 -0.89 -31.15 -1.05
N ASP A 380 -1.99 -30.81 -0.39
CA ASP A 380 -1.96 -29.83 0.70
C ASP A 380 -2.24 -30.54 2.02
N CYS A 381 -1.25 -30.52 2.90
CA CYS A 381 -1.33 -31.04 4.26
C CYS A 381 -0.83 -30.01 5.28
N SER A 382 -0.95 -28.72 4.94
CA SER A 382 -0.58 -27.62 5.83
C SER A 382 -1.37 -27.62 7.14
N ASN A 383 -0.78 -27.09 8.22
CA ASN A 383 -1.42 -27.03 9.53
C ASN A 383 -1.92 -28.41 10.02
N THR A 384 -1.05 -29.42 9.93
CA THR A 384 -1.32 -30.79 10.42
C THR A 384 -0.20 -31.26 11.35
N GLN A 385 -0.31 -32.49 11.86
CA GLN A 385 0.67 -33.08 12.79
C GLN A 385 1.74 -33.93 12.08
N ILE A 386 1.88 -33.79 10.76
CA ILE A 386 2.80 -34.56 9.93
C ILE A 386 4.25 -34.24 10.27
N ARG A 387 5.10 -35.27 10.27
CA ARG A 387 6.54 -35.19 10.54
C ARG A 387 7.40 -35.82 9.45
N ASP A 388 6.88 -36.88 8.82
CA ASP A 388 7.63 -37.75 7.92
C ASP A 388 7.09 -37.65 6.48
N LEU A 389 7.96 -37.24 5.57
CA LEU A 389 7.69 -37.15 4.13
C LEU A 389 8.21 -38.37 3.35
N GLN A 390 8.80 -39.38 3.99
CA GLN A 390 9.23 -40.63 3.33
C GLN A 390 8.15 -41.30 2.47
N PRO A 391 6.85 -41.30 2.85
CA PRO A 391 5.79 -41.83 2.00
C PRO A 391 5.67 -41.16 0.62
N LEU A 392 6.19 -39.94 0.45
CA LEU A 392 6.05 -39.16 -0.78
C LEU A 392 7.17 -39.43 -1.80
N LYS A 393 8.27 -40.08 -1.40
CA LYS A 393 9.52 -40.15 -2.19
C LYS A 393 9.41 -40.70 -3.62
N ASP A 394 8.40 -41.53 -3.89
CA ASP A 394 8.17 -42.20 -5.18
C ASP A 394 7.01 -41.57 -5.98
N LEU A 395 6.39 -40.49 -5.49
CA LEU A 395 5.27 -39.80 -6.14
C LEU A 395 5.77 -38.84 -7.23
N THR A 396 6.45 -39.38 -8.25
CA THR A 396 7.16 -38.58 -9.28
C THR A 396 6.27 -37.67 -10.14
N LYS A 397 4.94 -37.77 -10.01
CA LYS A 397 3.96 -36.87 -10.66
C LYS A 397 3.56 -35.68 -9.80
N LEU A 398 4.00 -35.63 -8.53
CA LEU A 398 3.72 -34.54 -7.61
C LEU A 398 4.37 -33.25 -8.12
N THR A 399 3.55 -32.23 -8.36
CA THR A 399 3.95 -30.90 -8.83
C THR A 399 3.80 -29.86 -7.72
N ILE A 400 2.82 -30.03 -6.83
CA ILE A 400 2.51 -29.10 -5.74
C ILE A 400 2.52 -29.85 -4.41
N LEU A 401 3.30 -29.34 -3.46
CA LEU A 401 3.28 -29.79 -2.06
C LEU A 401 3.20 -28.59 -1.12
N ASN A 402 2.13 -28.52 -0.34
CA ASN A 402 2.06 -27.63 0.82
C ASN A 402 2.14 -28.46 2.10
N CYS A 403 3.19 -28.23 2.88
CA CYS A 403 3.41 -28.80 4.20
C CYS A 403 3.73 -27.72 5.25
N SER A 404 3.29 -26.49 5.02
CA SER A 404 3.46 -25.39 5.96
C SER A 404 2.81 -25.72 7.32
N ASP A 405 3.34 -25.15 8.41
CA ASP A 405 2.75 -25.29 9.74
C ASP A 405 2.64 -26.76 10.20
N THR A 406 3.57 -27.60 9.74
CA THR A 406 3.70 -28.99 10.17
C THR A 406 4.93 -29.20 11.05
N LYS A 407 5.16 -30.43 11.49
CA LYS A 407 6.34 -30.84 12.27
C LYS A 407 7.41 -31.46 11.37
N VAL A 408 7.39 -31.18 10.07
CA VAL A 408 8.40 -31.63 9.10
C VAL A 408 9.74 -30.99 9.44
N SER A 409 10.79 -31.82 9.40
CA SER A 409 12.17 -31.38 9.68
C SER A 409 13.20 -31.89 8.67
N ASP A 410 12.77 -32.67 7.67
CA ASP A 410 13.62 -33.29 6.66
C ASP A 410 12.90 -33.28 5.30
N LEU A 411 13.49 -32.57 4.33
CA LEU A 411 13.01 -32.50 2.94
C LEU A 411 13.76 -33.47 2.01
N THR A 412 14.74 -34.24 2.49
CA THR A 412 15.48 -35.21 1.65
C THR A 412 14.59 -36.22 0.92
N PRO A 413 13.41 -36.66 1.44
CA PRO A 413 12.53 -37.54 0.69
C PRO A 413 12.04 -36.94 -0.64
N LEU A 414 12.00 -35.61 -0.75
CA LEU A 414 11.50 -34.89 -1.92
C LEU A 414 12.55 -34.79 -3.04
N ALA A 415 13.82 -35.15 -2.79
CA ALA A 415 14.91 -34.99 -3.75
C ALA A 415 14.71 -35.71 -5.09
N ARG A 416 13.90 -36.78 -5.12
CA ARG A 416 13.58 -37.54 -6.34
C ARG A 416 12.35 -37.04 -7.08
N LEU A 417 11.62 -36.07 -6.52
CA LEU A 417 10.41 -35.52 -7.10
C LEU A 417 10.78 -34.47 -8.14
N THR A 418 11.34 -34.93 -9.26
CA THR A 418 11.79 -34.03 -10.33
C THR A 418 10.64 -33.25 -10.94
N GLY A 419 9.39 -33.68 -10.82
CA GLY A 419 8.22 -32.92 -11.27
C GLY A 419 7.75 -31.81 -10.32
N LEU A 420 8.28 -31.74 -9.09
CA LEU A 420 7.85 -30.77 -8.09
C LEU A 420 8.22 -29.35 -8.52
N SER A 421 7.22 -28.49 -8.70
CA SER A 421 7.39 -27.09 -9.10
C SER A 421 7.05 -26.09 -8.01
N GLN A 422 6.15 -26.46 -7.09
CA GLN A 422 5.73 -25.61 -5.98
C GLN A 422 5.90 -26.34 -4.65
N LEU A 423 6.60 -25.71 -3.71
CA LEU A 423 6.76 -26.17 -2.33
C LEU A 423 6.46 -25.03 -1.36
N ASP A 424 5.52 -25.25 -0.44
CA ASP A 424 5.42 -24.47 0.77
C ASP A 424 5.79 -25.34 1.98
N SER A 425 6.80 -24.90 2.73
CA SER A 425 7.24 -25.51 3.98
C SER A 425 7.41 -24.45 5.06
N SER A 426 6.63 -23.36 4.99
CA SER A 426 6.62 -22.27 5.95
C SER A 426 6.36 -22.77 7.37
N ASN A 427 6.88 -22.07 8.37
CA ASN A 427 6.75 -22.43 9.79
C ASN A 427 7.26 -23.84 10.15
N CYS A 428 8.17 -24.42 9.35
CA CYS A 428 8.82 -25.69 9.67
C CYS A 428 10.21 -25.51 10.30
N HIS A 429 10.72 -26.56 10.95
CA HIS A 429 12.05 -26.57 11.57
C HIS A 429 12.95 -27.59 10.90
N LEU A 430 13.54 -27.20 9.77
CA LEU A 430 14.39 -28.08 8.98
C LEU A 430 15.74 -28.28 9.68
N LYS A 431 16.24 -29.52 9.70
CA LYS A 431 17.50 -29.87 10.36
C LYS A 431 18.70 -29.89 9.43
N THR A 432 18.45 -29.88 8.13
CA THR A 432 19.49 -30.04 7.09
C THR A 432 19.15 -29.22 5.87
N VAL A 433 20.17 -28.84 5.11
CA VAL A 433 20.04 -28.18 3.80
C VAL A 433 20.34 -29.20 2.70
N PRO A 434 19.33 -29.85 2.08
CA PRO A 434 19.58 -30.82 1.01
C PRO A 434 20.00 -30.12 -0.27
N LEU A 435 21.30 -29.84 -0.46
CA LEU A 435 21.83 -29.05 -1.58
C LEU A 435 21.30 -29.52 -2.95
N GLY A 436 21.28 -30.84 -3.20
CA GLY A 436 20.80 -31.40 -4.46
C GLY A 436 19.30 -31.18 -4.73
N PHE A 437 18.49 -31.00 -3.68
CA PHE A 437 17.05 -30.72 -3.83
C PHE A 437 16.81 -29.30 -4.34
N TRP A 438 17.52 -28.31 -3.79
CA TRP A 438 17.36 -26.90 -4.16
C TRP A 438 17.84 -26.58 -5.60
N GLN A 439 18.67 -27.45 -6.16
CA GLN A 439 19.14 -27.37 -7.55
C GLN A 439 18.18 -28.03 -8.57
N ASN A 440 17.06 -28.60 -8.14
CA ASN A 440 16.04 -29.11 -9.05
C ASN A 440 15.49 -27.99 -9.94
N THR A 441 15.72 -28.06 -11.25
CA THR A 441 15.37 -27.01 -12.22
C THR A 441 13.86 -26.79 -12.39
N ASN A 442 13.03 -27.77 -12.02
CA ASN A 442 11.58 -27.64 -12.12
C ASN A 442 10.96 -26.92 -10.93
N LEU A 443 11.67 -26.77 -9.80
CA LEU A 443 11.22 -25.91 -8.71
C LEU A 443 11.21 -24.46 -9.20
N GLU A 444 10.03 -23.85 -9.10
CA GLU A 444 9.74 -22.49 -9.54
C GLU A 444 9.30 -21.62 -8.37
N GLN A 445 8.44 -22.16 -7.48
CA GLN A 445 7.90 -21.44 -6.33
C GLN A 445 8.26 -22.19 -5.05
N VAL A 446 9.05 -21.53 -4.19
CA VAL A 446 9.38 -22.06 -2.86
C VAL A 446 9.13 -21.01 -1.81
N ASN A 447 8.29 -21.36 -0.84
CA ASN A 447 8.02 -20.55 0.32
C ASN A 447 8.56 -21.23 1.59
N LEU A 448 9.41 -20.50 2.31
CA LEU A 448 10.05 -20.91 3.56
C LEU A 448 9.86 -19.82 4.63
N HIS A 449 8.74 -19.09 4.57
CA HIS A 449 8.46 -18.04 5.55
C HIS A 449 8.52 -18.59 6.97
N ASN A 450 9.21 -17.88 7.86
CA ASN A 450 9.41 -18.29 9.26
C ASN A 450 9.92 -19.75 9.41
N THR A 451 10.69 -20.26 8.45
CA THR A 451 11.32 -21.59 8.53
C THR A 451 12.71 -21.47 9.15
N ILE A 452 13.19 -22.48 9.88
CA ILE A 452 14.62 -22.57 10.22
C ILE A 452 15.29 -23.43 9.17
N LEU A 453 16.27 -22.86 8.47
CA LEU A 453 17.18 -23.59 7.60
C LEU A 453 18.62 -23.35 8.08
N PRO A 454 19.30 -24.37 8.64
CA PRO A 454 20.61 -24.18 9.29
C PRO A 454 21.64 -23.54 8.36
N GLY A 455 22.32 -22.50 8.86
CA GLY A 455 23.33 -21.77 8.10
C GLY A 455 22.80 -20.81 7.02
N VAL A 456 21.48 -20.78 6.76
CA VAL A 456 20.88 -19.83 5.82
C VAL A 456 20.28 -18.64 6.60
N PRO A 457 20.60 -17.39 6.23
CA PRO A 457 20.01 -16.21 6.86
C PRO A 457 18.50 -16.11 6.62
N ASP A 458 17.73 -15.60 7.59
CA ASP A 458 16.28 -15.39 7.45
C ASP A 458 15.95 -14.42 6.29
N GLU A 459 16.85 -13.49 5.96
CA GLU A 459 16.71 -12.51 4.87
C GLU A 459 16.82 -13.14 3.47
N VAL A 460 17.37 -14.35 3.38
CA VAL A 460 17.38 -15.16 2.15
C VAL A 460 16.05 -15.90 1.99
N LEU A 461 15.34 -16.13 3.10
CA LEU A 461 14.05 -16.80 3.13
C LEU A 461 12.92 -15.79 2.85
N ALA A 462 11.70 -16.30 2.67
CA ALA A 462 10.57 -15.46 2.28
C ALA A 462 10.18 -14.50 3.42
N SER A 463 10.16 -13.19 3.14
CA SER A 463 9.75 -12.15 4.10
C SER A 463 8.25 -12.12 4.34
N THR A 464 7.46 -12.69 3.43
CA THR A 464 5.99 -12.78 3.51
C THR A 464 5.51 -14.22 3.36
N VAL A 465 4.28 -14.47 3.80
CA VAL A 465 3.60 -15.77 3.72
C VAL A 465 3.34 -16.22 2.28
N SER A 466 3.55 -15.38 1.27
CA SER A 466 3.42 -15.72 -0.15
C SER A 466 4.70 -15.46 -0.96
N GLY A 467 5.82 -15.18 -0.28
CA GLY A 467 7.07 -14.83 -0.94
C GLY A 467 7.78 -16.04 -1.55
N ASN A 468 8.27 -15.88 -2.79
CA ASN A 468 9.13 -16.88 -3.40
C ASN A 468 10.60 -16.62 -3.06
N CYS A 469 11.16 -17.44 -2.17
CA CYS A 469 12.56 -17.31 -1.74
C CYS A 469 13.55 -18.11 -2.61
N LEU A 470 13.07 -18.87 -3.60
CA LEU A 470 13.92 -19.79 -4.37
C LEU A 470 15.11 -19.10 -5.07
N PRO A 471 14.95 -17.95 -5.76
CA PRO A 471 16.08 -17.29 -6.41
C PRO A 471 17.14 -16.85 -5.41
N ALA A 472 16.72 -16.29 -4.27
CA ALA A 472 17.62 -15.84 -3.23
C ALA A 472 18.32 -17.00 -2.53
N LEU A 473 17.59 -18.06 -2.22
CA LEU A 473 18.13 -19.28 -1.65
C LEU A 473 19.18 -19.91 -2.57
N ARG A 474 18.88 -20.06 -3.87
CA ARG A 474 19.86 -20.61 -4.83
C ARG A 474 21.11 -19.74 -4.93
N ALA A 475 20.96 -18.42 -5.00
CA ALA A 475 22.11 -17.50 -5.04
C ALA A 475 22.98 -17.60 -3.77
N HIS A 476 22.36 -17.66 -2.60
CA HIS A 476 23.08 -17.84 -1.34
C HIS A 476 23.81 -19.18 -1.28
N LEU A 477 23.12 -20.28 -1.61
CA LEU A 477 23.72 -21.62 -1.60
C LEU A 477 24.86 -21.78 -2.62
N ALA A 478 24.75 -21.13 -3.78
CA ALA A 478 25.81 -21.13 -4.79
C ALA A 478 27.08 -20.40 -4.29
N ASP A 479 26.91 -19.31 -3.55
CA ASP A 479 28.02 -18.50 -3.04
C ASP A 479 28.71 -19.08 -1.79
N LEU A 480 28.17 -20.16 -1.18
CA LEU A 480 28.81 -20.82 -0.03
C LEU A 480 30.16 -21.47 -0.41
N GLY A 481 30.24 -22.03 -1.61
CA GLY A 481 31.45 -22.73 -2.10
C GLY A 481 31.86 -23.93 -1.22
N ASP A 482 33.14 -24.32 -1.33
CA ASP A 482 33.73 -25.38 -0.52
C ASP A 482 34.19 -24.82 0.83
N ASP A 483 33.69 -25.44 1.91
CA ASP A 483 34.03 -25.13 3.31
C ASP A 483 33.59 -23.72 3.76
N PRO A 484 32.27 -23.47 3.85
CA PRO A 484 31.75 -22.19 4.32
C PRO A 484 31.95 -22.00 5.83
N GLU A 485 32.20 -20.77 6.26
CA GLU A 485 32.42 -20.42 7.66
C GLU A 485 31.26 -19.61 8.23
N PRO A 486 30.96 -19.68 9.53
CA PRO A 486 29.95 -18.82 10.14
C PRO A 486 30.41 -17.36 10.19
N LEU A 487 29.55 -16.41 9.80
CA LEU A 487 29.80 -14.99 10.03
C LEU A 487 29.77 -14.72 11.55
N LYS A 488 30.90 -14.27 12.09
CA LYS A 488 31.14 -14.19 13.53
C LYS A 488 30.68 -12.87 14.16
N ASP A 489 30.52 -11.84 13.35
CA ASP A 489 30.16 -10.50 13.81
C ASP A 489 28.65 -10.38 13.94
N VAL A 490 28.21 -9.73 15.02
CA VAL A 490 26.79 -9.68 15.40
C VAL A 490 26.39 -8.24 15.70
N LYS A 491 25.25 -7.81 15.17
CA LYS A 491 24.67 -6.50 15.49
C LYS A 491 24.07 -6.53 16.91
N LEU A 492 24.43 -5.58 17.76
CA LEU A 492 23.90 -5.41 19.11
C LEU A 492 23.16 -4.08 19.22
N MET A 493 21.85 -4.11 19.44
CA MET A 493 21.02 -2.92 19.60
C MET A 493 20.75 -2.64 21.07
N VAL A 494 21.16 -1.47 21.56
CA VAL A 494 20.98 -1.06 22.96
C VAL A 494 19.84 -0.05 23.05
N LEU A 495 18.74 -0.47 23.69
CA LEU A 495 17.48 0.29 23.77
C LEU A 495 17.09 0.61 25.22
N GLY A 496 16.19 1.57 25.40
CA GLY A 496 15.64 1.98 26.69
C GLY A 496 15.55 3.49 26.85
N ASN A 497 14.94 3.95 27.94
CA ASN A 497 14.75 5.37 28.23
C ASN A 497 16.06 6.17 28.34
N GLY A 498 15.97 7.51 28.27
CA GLY A 498 17.12 8.40 28.42
C GLY A 498 17.80 8.27 29.79
N ARG A 499 19.11 8.51 29.85
CA ARG A 499 19.90 8.62 31.10
C ARG A 499 19.94 7.38 32.02
N ILE A 500 19.49 6.22 31.57
CA ILE A 500 19.54 4.95 32.31
C ILE A 500 20.91 4.25 32.28
N GLY A 501 21.91 4.83 31.61
CA GLY A 501 23.28 4.30 31.54
C GLY A 501 23.60 3.37 30.36
N LYS A 502 22.87 3.47 29.24
CA LYS A 502 23.14 2.70 28.00
C LYS A 502 24.55 2.91 27.47
N THR A 503 24.94 4.16 27.25
CA THR A 503 26.29 4.57 26.82
C THR A 503 27.37 4.05 27.77
N GLN A 504 27.09 4.01 29.07
CA GLN A 504 28.02 3.49 30.07
C GLN A 504 28.20 1.97 29.95
N ILE A 505 27.14 1.21 29.67
CA ILE A 505 27.23 -0.22 29.35
C ILE A 505 28.07 -0.41 28.08
N CYS A 506 27.79 0.34 27.01
CA CYS A 506 28.57 0.29 25.77
C CYS A 506 30.06 0.58 26.01
N ASN A 507 30.39 1.60 26.81
CA ASN A 507 31.76 1.92 27.20
C ASN A 507 32.44 0.76 27.95
N ARG A 508 31.74 0.13 28.90
CA ARG A 508 32.28 -1.04 29.62
C ARG A 508 32.54 -2.25 28.71
N LEU A 509 31.62 -2.53 27.76
CA LEU A 509 31.83 -3.59 26.76
C LEU A 509 33.08 -3.33 25.91
N ARG A 510 33.41 -2.07 25.66
CA ARG A 510 34.60 -1.62 24.94
C ARG A 510 35.87 -1.57 25.78
N GLY A 511 35.80 -1.85 27.08
CA GLY A 511 36.91 -1.73 28.02
C GLY A 511 37.24 -0.29 28.45
N LEU A 512 36.33 0.67 28.21
CA LEU A 512 36.45 2.04 28.69
C LEU A 512 35.96 2.18 30.13
N ASN A 513 36.41 3.23 30.82
CA ASN A 513 35.99 3.52 32.19
C ASN A 513 34.58 4.13 32.24
N PHE A 514 33.93 4.02 33.39
CA PHE A 514 32.68 4.74 33.66
C PHE A 514 32.95 6.24 33.68
N ASP A 515 32.10 7.00 33.00
CA ASP A 515 32.16 8.45 32.90
C ASP A 515 30.86 9.06 33.41
N ALA A 516 30.92 9.74 34.56
CA ALA A 516 29.77 10.37 35.18
C ALA A 516 29.29 11.63 34.43
N GLU A 517 30.18 12.25 33.65
CA GLU A 517 29.94 13.50 32.93
C GLU A 517 29.58 13.26 31.45
N ALA A 518 29.40 12.00 31.04
CA ALA A 518 29.03 11.68 29.67
C ALA A 518 27.65 12.25 29.32
N ASP A 519 27.61 13.01 28.22
CA ASP A 519 26.37 13.54 27.66
C ASP A 519 25.43 12.42 27.21
N SER A 520 24.14 12.74 27.13
CA SER A 520 23.16 11.79 26.58
C SER A 520 23.39 11.59 25.09
N THR A 521 23.38 10.33 24.63
CA THR A 521 23.54 9.98 23.21
C THR A 521 22.53 10.75 22.35
N HIS A 522 23.04 11.45 21.34
CA HIS A 522 22.28 12.16 20.32
C HIS A 522 21.99 11.22 19.15
N GLY A 523 20.72 10.98 18.80
CA GLY A 523 20.36 10.08 17.70
C GLY A 523 20.83 8.64 17.94
N ILE A 524 21.80 8.16 17.16
CA ILE A 524 22.37 6.80 17.25
C ILE A 524 23.89 6.90 17.20
N GLN A 525 24.58 6.26 18.15
CA GLN A 525 26.02 6.12 18.14
C GLN A 525 26.44 4.69 17.75
N LEU A 526 27.28 4.58 16.72
CA LEU A 526 27.82 3.30 16.25
C LEU A 526 29.21 3.07 16.85
N THR A 527 29.39 1.93 17.52
CA THR A 527 30.69 1.51 18.07
C THR A 527 30.87 0.00 17.92
N SER A 528 32.03 -0.56 18.29
CA SER A 528 32.24 -2.00 18.31
C SER A 528 32.94 -2.48 19.59
N ALA A 529 32.66 -3.72 19.97
CA ALA A 529 33.29 -4.39 21.11
C ALA A 529 33.53 -5.88 20.83
N PRO A 530 34.59 -6.51 21.37
CA PRO A 530 34.80 -7.95 21.19
C PRO A 530 33.70 -8.77 21.84
N ILE A 531 33.27 -9.86 21.18
CA ILE A 531 32.37 -10.84 21.80
C ILE A 531 33.19 -11.64 22.82
N PRO A 532 32.77 -11.75 24.10
CA PRO A 532 33.53 -12.48 25.12
C PRO A 532 33.86 -13.92 24.71
N GLU A 533 35.15 -14.29 24.79
CA GLU A 533 35.68 -15.62 24.48
C GLU A 533 35.30 -16.14 23.06
N ASN A 534 35.06 -15.23 22.12
CA ASN A 534 34.79 -15.53 20.72
C ASN A 534 35.71 -14.67 19.83
N SER A 535 35.98 -15.13 18.62
CA SER A 535 36.81 -14.41 17.63
C SER A 535 36.05 -13.33 16.85
N GLY A 536 34.75 -13.15 17.08
CA GLY A 536 33.92 -12.10 16.46
C GLY A 536 33.74 -10.85 17.33
N GLN A 537 33.08 -9.84 16.77
CA GLN A 537 32.76 -8.57 17.46
C GLN A 537 31.26 -8.24 17.41
N PHE A 538 30.81 -7.48 18.41
CA PHE A 538 29.53 -6.79 18.38
C PHE A 538 29.66 -5.46 17.64
N ASN A 539 28.82 -5.26 16.63
CA ASN A 539 28.56 -3.95 16.02
C ASN A 539 27.45 -3.29 16.86
N ILE A 540 27.84 -2.40 17.78
CA ILE A 540 26.96 -1.81 18.80
C ILE A 540 26.26 -0.57 18.23
N TRP A 541 24.93 -0.58 18.35
CA TRP A 541 24.05 0.53 18.05
C TRP A 541 23.48 1.07 19.37
N ASP A 542 24.04 2.17 19.87
CA ASP A 542 23.56 2.86 21.07
C ASP A 542 22.52 3.91 20.69
N PHE A 543 21.25 3.65 21.02
CA PHE A 543 20.14 4.52 20.67
C PHE A 543 19.92 5.61 21.73
N GLY A 544 19.76 6.86 21.28
CA GLY A 544 19.35 7.98 22.13
C GLY A 544 17.96 7.74 22.72
N GLY A 545 17.84 7.73 24.05
CA GLY A 545 16.57 7.43 24.72
C GLY A 545 15.55 8.58 24.76
N GLN A 546 15.60 9.51 23.81
CA GLN A 546 14.77 10.73 23.78
C GLN A 546 13.60 10.53 22.82
N ASP A 547 12.38 10.93 23.20
CA ASP A 547 11.16 10.67 22.39
C ASP A 547 11.22 11.21 20.95
N ILE A 548 11.92 12.32 20.75
CA ILE A 548 12.05 12.97 19.43
C ILE A 548 12.66 12.04 18.37
N TYR A 549 13.46 11.06 18.79
CA TYR A 549 14.10 10.12 17.87
C TYR A 549 13.31 8.84 17.66
N PHE A 550 12.31 8.56 18.49
CA PHE A 550 11.69 7.24 18.55
C PHE A 550 11.05 6.82 17.23
N GLY A 551 10.33 7.74 16.56
CA GLY A 551 9.79 7.46 15.24
C GLY A 551 10.91 7.08 14.26
N THR A 552 12.03 7.80 14.26
CA THR A 552 13.15 7.59 13.33
C THR A 552 13.93 6.32 13.67
N HIS A 553 14.00 5.94 14.93
CA HIS A 553 14.67 4.71 15.37
C HIS A 553 14.05 3.45 14.76
N ALA A 554 12.71 3.41 14.59
CA ALA A 554 12.01 2.28 14.00
C ALA A 554 12.58 1.81 12.65
N LEU A 555 13.21 2.71 11.88
CA LEU A 555 13.86 2.41 10.61
C LEU A 555 15.00 1.41 10.73
N PHE A 556 15.72 1.45 11.84
CA PHE A 556 16.93 0.65 12.03
C PHE A 556 16.69 -0.61 12.83
N LEU A 557 15.52 -0.73 13.48
CA LEU A 557 15.15 -1.86 14.34
C LEU A 557 14.70 -3.09 13.54
N LYS A 558 14.33 -2.94 12.26
CA LYS A 558 14.02 -4.04 11.33
C LYS A 558 15.30 -4.70 10.80
N SER A 559 16.10 -5.30 11.69
CA SER A 559 17.29 -6.02 11.26
C SER A 559 17.66 -7.13 12.23
N ARG A 560 18.47 -8.05 11.71
CA ARG A 560 19.05 -9.16 12.44
C ARG A 560 19.99 -8.62 13.52
N ALA A 561 19.55 -8.61 14.78
CA ALA A 561 20.35 -8.13 15.90
C ALA A 561 20.04 -8.88 17.20
N VAL A 562 20.99 -8.85 18.12
CA VAL A 562 20.75 -9.09 19.54
C VAL A 562 20.25 -7.78 20.15
N PHE A 563 19.16 -7.81 20.90
CA PHE A 563 18.60 -6.65 21.56
C PHE A 563 18.97 -6.64 23.04
N LEU A 564 19.51 -5.52 23.50
CA LEU A 564 19.82 -5.25 24.90
C LEU A 564 18.87 -4.14 25.38
N LEU A 565 17.78 -4.54 26.05
CA LEU A 565 16.81 -3.60 26.61
C LEU A 565 17.24 -3.20 28.01
N VAL A 566 17.72 -1.99 28.17
CA VAL A 566 18.17 -1.45 29.46
C VAL A 566 16.99 -0.72 30.12
N TRP A 567 16.83 -0.87 31.43
CA TRP A 567 15.81 -0.17 32.20
C TRP A 567 16.25 0.08 33.65
N THR A 568 15.55 0.97 34.34
CA THR A 568 15.69 1.20 35.79
C THR A 568 14.29 1.30 36.42
N PRO A 569 14.09 0.92 37.69
CA PRO A 569 12.77 1.02 38.34
C PRO A 569 12.15 2.42 38.30
N GLU A 570 12.97 3.47 38.36
CA GLU A 570 12.52 4.87 38.34
C GLU A 570 12.02 5.33 36.96
N THR A 571 12.46 4.70 35.87
CA THR A 571 12.07 5.10 34.50
C THR A 571 11.04 4.17 33.88
N ASP A 572 10.60 3.14 34.60
CA ASP A 572 9.55 2.21 34.17
C ASP A 572 8.15 2.78 34.44
N ASN A 573 7.83 3.88 33.77
CA ASN A 573 6.56 4.59 33.85
C ASN A 573 6.29 5.34 32.54
N SER A 574 5.18 6.07 32.50
CA SER A 574 4.78 6.93 31.38
C SER A 574 4.89 8.42 31.74
N ASP A 575 5.69 8.78 32.75
CA ASP A 575 5.78 10.13 33.29
C ASP A 575 6.51 11.07 32.33
N GLU A 576 6.10 12.34 32.30
CA GLU A 576 6.79 13.40 31.59
C GLU A 576 7.73 14.15 32.54
N ALA A 577 9.01 14.24 32.16
CA ALA A 577 10.00 15.04 32.85
C ALA A 577 10.49 16.17 31.94
N GLU A 578 10.61 17.38 32.49
CA GLU A 578 11.19 18.51 31.77
C GLU A 578 12.71 18.50 31.96
N HIS A 579 13.45 18.37 30.86
CA HIS A 579 14.92 18.41 30.86
C HIS A 579 15.39 19.40 29.80
N GLY A 580 16.09 20.46 30.23
CA GLY A 580 16.61 21.49 29.33
C GLY A 580 15.53 22.29 28.59
N GLY A 581 14.36 22.51 29.22
CA GLY A 581 13.24 23.26 28.64
C GLY A 581 12.39 22.46 27.64
N THR A 582 12.38 21.13 27.73
CA THR A 582 11.54 20.27 26.87
C THR A 582 11.05 19.06 27.64
N LYS A 583 9.80 18.67 27.42
CA LYS A 583 9.20 17.47 27.99
C LYS A 583 9.74 16.21 27.33
N VAL A 584 10.15 15.24 28.13
CA VAL A 584 10.55 13.88 27.73
C VAL A 584 9.68 12.91 28.52
N ARG A 585 8.99 12.03 27.82
CA ARG A 585 8.11 11.01 28.38
C ARG A 585 8.87 9.69 28.49
N ASN A 586 8.85 9.10 29.67
CA ASN A 586 9.36 7.75 29.87
C ASN A 586 8.45 6.73 29.17
N ARG A 587 9.04 5.58 28.84
CA ARG A 587 8.30 4.42 28.31
C ARG A 587 8.46 3.24 29.24
N PRO A 588 7.37 2.56 29.63
CA PRO A 588 7.47 1.37 30.45
C PRO A 588 8.16 0.23 29.69
N VAL A 589 8.74 -0.72 30.43
CA VAL A 589 9.45 -1.89 29.87
C VAL A 589 8.54 -2.68 28.94
N SER A 590 7.27 -2.86 29.28
CA SER A 590 6.27 -3.56 28.45
C SER A 590 6.14 -2.98 27.05
N TRP A 591 6.23 -1.66 26.93
CA TRP A 591 6.16 -0.99 25.64
C TRP A 591 7.39 -1.26 24.77
N TRP A 592 8.59 -1.23 25.37
CA TRP A 592 9.83 -1.57 24.67
C TRP A 592 9.84 -3.03 24.22
N LEU A 593 9.37 -3.95 25.06
CA LEU A 593 9.21 -5.36 24.69
C LEU A 593 8.30 -5.51 23.47
N GLY A 594 7.15 -4.83 23.48
CA GLY A 594 6.24 -4.80 22.33
C GLY A 594 6.92 -4.28 21.06
N THR A 595 7.71 -3.21 21.15
CA THR A 595 8.46 -2.67 19.99
C THR A 595 9.47 -3.65 19.44
N VAL A 596 10.28 -4.29 20.30
CA VAL A 596 11.29 -5.29 19.85
C VAL A 596 10.62 -6.50 19.21
N ARG A 597 9.50 -6.98 19.76
CA ARG A 597 8.81 -8.17 19.24
C ARG A 597 7.98 -7.89 17.99
N ARG A 598 7.49 -6.66 17.80
CA ARG A 598 6.84 -6.23 16.55
C ARG A 598 7.82 -6.03 15.39
N LEU A 599 8.98 -5.45 15.67
CA LEU A 599 9.96 -5.08 14.63
C LEU A 599 11.02 -6.16 14.38
N GLY A 600 11.25 -7.05 15.35
CA GLY A 600 12.11 -8.22 15.23
C GLY A 600 11.33 -9.49 14.88
N SER A 601 12.06 -10.56 14.53
CA SER A 601 11.50 -11.91 14.41
C SER A 601 11.13 -12.46 15.80
N PRO A 602 10.15 -13.39 15.92
CA PRO A 602 9.88 -14.11 17.18
C PRO A 602 11.12 -14.80 17.77
N ARG A 603 12.17 -15.01 16.96
CA ARG A 603 13.44 -15.64 17.36
C ARG A 603 14.55 -14.65 17.70
N THR A 604 14.27 -13.35 17.66
CA THR A 604 15.26 -12.31 17.95
C THR A 604 15.70 -12.38 19.42
N PRO A 605 17.00 -12.64 19.71
CA PRO A 605 17.51 -12.69 21.09
C PRO A 605 17.33 -11.35 21.80
N LEU A 606 16.77 -11.38 23.00
CA LEU A 606 16.50 -10.20 23.81
C LEU A 606 17.02 -10.41 25.23
N ILE A 607 17.84 -9.47 25.69
CA ILE A 607 18.35 -9.43 27.06
C ILE A 607 17.83 -8.15 27.71
N ALA A 608 16.94 -8.28 28.70
CA ALA A 608 16.49 -7.18 29.54
C ALA A 608 17.47 -6.98 30.71
N VAL A 609 18.00 -5.76 30.87
CA VAL A 609 19.01 -5.39 31.85
C VAL A 609 18.45 -4.32 32.79
N GLN A 610 18.22 -4.68 34.06
CA GLN A 610 18.02 -3.68 35.10
C GLN A 610 19.40 -3.07 35.44
N ASN A 611 19.63 -1.81 35.07
CA ASN A 611 20.91 -1.13 35.31
C ASN A 611 20.90 -0.34 36.62
N GLN A 612 22.07 0.18 37.02
CA GLN A 612 22.28 0.99 38.23
C GLN A 612 21.99 0.23 39.54
N LEU A 613 22.41 -1.05 39.63
CA LEU A 613 22.35 -1.82 40.88
C LEU A 613 23.00 -1.12 42.09
N ASP A 614 23.97 -0.25 41.85
CA ASP A 614 24.60 0.57 42.89
C ASP A 614 23.66 1.62 43.52
N ARG A 615 22.51 1.90 42.89
CA ARG A 615 21.46 2.81 43.38
C ARG A 615 20.20 2.07 43.85
N PHE A 616 19.93 0.88 43.32
CA PHE A 616 18.73 0.11 43.61
C PHE A 616 19.09 -1.23 44.25
N GLU A 617 18.85 -1.36 45.55
CA GLU A 617 19.20 -2.54 46.35
C GLU A 617 18.40 -3.80 45.97
N ASP A 618 17.19 -3.62 45.41
CA ASP A 618 16.34 -4.72 44.95
C ASP A 618 16.68 -5.10 43.49
N ALA A 619 17.56 -6.09 43.32
CA ALA A 619 17.77 -6.77 42.04
C ALA A 619 16.55 -7.66 41.72
N GLY A 620 15.83 -7.40 40.62
CA GLY A 620 14.61 -8.14 40.27
C GLY A 620 14.28 -8.17 38.77
N GLU A 621 13.66 -9.27 38.32
CA GLU A 621 13.12 -9.37 36.96
C GLU A 621 11.81 -8.60 36.85
N HIS A 622 11.67 -7.76 35.81
CA HIS A 622 10.42 -7.03 35.55
C HIS A 622 9.27 -8.01 35.22
N PRO A 623 8.05 -7.84 35.75
CA PRO A 623 6.94 -8.79 35.54
C PRO A 623 6.62 -9.06 34.07
N ALA A 624 6.62 -8.04 33.20
CA ALA A 624 6.39 -8.24 31.77
C ALA A 624 7.51 -9.05 31.07
N VAL A 625 8.74 -8.95 31.57
CA VAL A 625 9.86 -9.78 31.07
C VAL A 625 9.70 -11.22 31.56
N ALA A 626 9.28 -11.41 32.81
CA ALA A 626 8.98 -12.74 33.36
C ALA A 626 7.85 -13.44 32.60
N THR A 627 6.76 -12.73 32.28
CA THR A 627 5.66 -13.24 31.44
C THR A 627 6.15 -13.59 30.06
N LEU A 628 6.86 -12.69 29.37
CA LEU A 628 7.39 -12.94 28.03
C LEU A 628 8.30 -14.18 28.02
N ARG A 629 9.17 -14.33 29.01
CA ARG A 629 10.09 -15.48 29.12
C ARG A 629 9.39 -16.84 29.27
N GLN A 630 8.14 -16.87 29.76
CA GLN A 630 7.35 -18.12 29.81
C GLN A 630 6.92 -18.58 28.41
N GLU A 631 6.76 -17.65 27.49
CA GLU A 631 6.27 -17.88 26.13
C GLU A 631 7.40 -17.82 25.08
N ASP A 632 8.50 -17.14 25.40
CA ASP A 632 9.60 -16.83 24.49
C ASP A 632 10.95 -17.34 25.02
N HIS A 633 11.42 -18.41 24.38
CA HIS A 633 12.70 -19.04 24.71
C HIS A 633 13.93 -18.20 24.36
N TYR A 634 13.81 -17.06 23.68
CA TYR A 634 14.92 -16.16 23.32
C TYR A 634 14.99 -14.90 24.21
N CYS A 635 14.08 -14.78 25.18
CA CYS A 635 14.08 -13.69 26.17
C CYS A 635 14.88 -14.08 27.43
N ARG A 636 15.74 -13.17 27.90
CA ARG A 636 16.57 -13.32 29.11
C ARG A 636 16.55 -12.03 29.92
N SER A 637 16.86 -12.12 31.22
CA SER A 637 16.94 -10.97 32.11
C SER A 637 18.17 -11.04 33.02
N LEU A 638 18.72 -9.89 33.40
CA LEU A 638 19.76 -9.75 34.43
C LEU A 638 19.72 -8.37 35.08
N SER A 639 20.47 -8.21 36.17
CA SER A 639 20.74 -6.90 36.77
C SER A 639 22.24 -6.57 36.69
N TYR A 640 22.57 -5.30 36.50
CA TYR A 640 23.94 -4.83 36.24
C TYR A 640 24.18 -3.43 36.84
N SER A 641 25.44 -3.11 37.15
CA SER A 641 25.89 -1.72 37.36
C SER A 641 27.11 -1.43 36.51
N ALA A 642 26.99 -0.46 35.59
CA ALA A 642 28.14 0.04 34.83
C ALA A 642 29.17 0.78 35.72
N LYS A 643 28.75 1.29 36.89
CA LYS A 643 29.62 2.04 37.82
C LYS A 643 30.50 1.09 38.63
N THR A 644 29.90 0.11 39.31
CA THR A 644 30.63 -0.85 40.17
C THR A 644 31.08 -2.11 39.43
N GLN A 645 30.57 -2.36 38.22
CA GLN A 645 30.75 -3.59 37.42
C GLN A 645 30.11 -4.83 38.06
N GLU A 646 29.25 -4.66 39.05
CA GLU A 646 28.44 -5.75 39.58
C GLU A 646 27.53 -6.32 38.48
N GLY A 647 27.51 -7.65 38.34
CA GLY A 647 26.77 -8.35 37.27
C GLY A 647 27.52 -8.50 35.93
N GLU A 648 28.75 -8.00 35.79
CA GLU A 648 29.50 -8.02 34.52
C GLU A 648 29.69 -9.42 33.93
N ALA A 649 30.01 -10.41 34.78
CA ALA A 649 30.18 -11.80 34.34
C ALA A 649 28.89 -12.36 33.71
N SER A 650 27.74 -12.06 34.31
CA SER A 650 26.44 -12.50 33.78
C SER A 650 26.10 -11.78 32.46
N LEU A 651 26.37 -10.48 32.36
CA LEU A 651 26.17 -9.73 31.12
C LEU A 651 26.99 -10.30 29.96
N LYS A 652 28.29 -10.54 30.18
CA LYS A 652 29.18 -11.13 29.18
C LYS A 652 28.74 -12.54 28.77
N GLU A 653 28.36 -13.37 29.73
CA GLU A 653 27.86 -14.73 29.47
C GLU A 653 26.58 -14.72 28.62
N ARG A 654 25.59 -13.87 28.97
CA ARG A 654 24.33 -13.81 28.22
C ARG A 654 24.50 -13.24 26.82
N LEU A 655 25.34 -12.22 26.65
CA LEU A 655 25.67 -11.69 25.32
C LEU A 655 26.34 -12.76 24.45
N LYS A 656 27.27 -13.55 25.02
CA LYS A 656 27.91 -14.68 24.34
C LYS A 656 26.88 -15.71 23.87
N TYR A 657 25.96 -16.13 24.73
CA TYR A 657 24.91 -17.08 24.33
C TYR A 657 23.94 -16.51 23.30
N ALA A 658 23.51 -15.25 23.45
CA ALA A 658 22.63 -14.59 22.49
C ALA A 658 23.26 -14.50 21.09
N ALA A 659 24.58 -14.28 21.00
CA ALA A 659 25.31 -14.33 19.74
C ALA A 659 25.38 -15.74 19.11
N GLN A 660 25.32 -16.80 19.93
CA GLN A 660 25.34 -18.19 19.48
C GLN A 660 23.95 -18.73 19.09
N GLU A 661 22.90 -18.35 19.83
CA GLU A 661 21.50 -18.71 19.57
C GLU A 661 21.00 -18.17 18.21
N PHE A 662 21.75 -17.24 17.62
CA PHE A 662 21.42 -16.48 16.43
C PHE A 662 21.51 -17.23 15.08
N ASN A 663 21.75 -18.56 15.07
CA ASN A 663 22.01 -19.38 13.86
C ASN A 663 22.94 -18.64 12.86
N PRO A 664 24.23 -18.45 13.19
CA PRO A 664 25.13 -17.59 12.42
C PRO A 664 25.10 -18.02 10.94
N PRO A 665 24.93 -17.07 10.01
CA PRO A 665 24.81 -17.42 8.61
C PRO A 665 26.14 -17.99 8.15
N LEU A 666 26.09 -19.06 7.38
CA LEU A 666 27.26 -19.55 6.69
C LEU A 666 27.57 -18.61 5.53
N ILE A 667 28.84 -18.28 5.36
CA ILE A 667 29.32 -17.38 4.31
C ILE A 667 30.51 -18.02 3.60
N GLY A 668 30.48 -17.97 2.27
CA GLY A 668 31.59 -18.45 1.46
C GLY A 668 32.75 -17.46 1.41
N LYS A 669 33.91 -17.96 0.99
CA LYS A 669 35.19 -17.22 0.98
C LYS A 669 35.13 -15.93 0.15
N VAL A 670 34.41 -15.94 -0.98
CA VAL A 670 34.29 -14.77 -1.86
C VAL A 670 33.51 -13.64 -1.19
N ARG A 671 32.31 -13.94 -0.66
CA ARG A 671 31.50 -12.95 0.08
C ARG A 671 32.26 -12.40 1.30
N LEU A 672 32.99 -13.26 2.02
CA LEU A 672 33.81 -12.84 3.16
C LEU A 672 34.96 -11.91 2.74
N ALA A 673 35.62 -12.18 1.60
CA ALA A 673 36.66 -11.32 1.06
C ALA A 673 36.14 -9.91 0.73
N VAL A 674 34.94 -9.80 0.14
CA VAL A 674 34.30 -8.50 -0.13
C VAL A 674 34.00 -7.75 1.17
N ILE A 675 33.45 -8.42 2.19
CA ILE A 675 33.22 -7.81 3.51
C ILE A 675 34.52 -7.22 4.08
N HIS A 676 35.61 -7.98 4.04
CA HIS A 676 36.90 -7.50 4.51
C HIS A 676 37.42 -6.30 3.70
N GLN A 677 37.22 -6.28 2.38
CA GLN A 677 37.61 -5.14 1.54
C GLN A 677 36.81 -3.88 1.88
N LEU A 678 35.49 -3.98 2.05
CA LEU A 678 34.64 -2.84 2.45
C LEU A 678 35.05 -2.26 3.80
N ARG A 679 35.32 -3.14 4.77
CA ARG A 679 35.79 -2.73 6.11
C ARG A 679 37.13 -2.02 6.02
N LYS A 680 38.07 -2.57 5.24
CA LYS A 680 39.37 -1.96 5.00
C LYS A 680 39.24 -0.56 4.38
N LEU A 681 38.42 -0.40 3.34
CA LEU A 681 38.15 0.89 2.72
C LEU A 681 37.62 1.90 3.75
N ARG A 682 36.64 1.49 4.56
CA ARG A 682 36.07 2.33 5.62
C ARG A 682 37.12 2.70 6.68
N GLU A 683 37.91 1.74 7.16
CA GLU A 683 38.92 1.96 8.20
C GLU A 683 40.04 2.89 7.72
N GLU A 684 40.54 2.70 6.50
CA GLU A 684 41.55 3.57 5.88
C GLU A 684 41.00 5.00 5.72
N ASP A 685 39.76 5.15 5.30
CA ASP A 685 39.11 6.45 5.13
C ASP A 685 38.93 7.20 6.46
N LEU A 686 38.58 6.48 7.54
CA LEU A 686 38.43 7.05 8.88
C LEU A 686 39.74 7.63 9.45
N THR A 687 40.92 7.24 8.93
CA THR A 687 42.21 7.83 9.34
C THR A 687 42.45 9.23 8.81
N HIS A 688 41.68 9.66 7.81
CA HIS A 688 41.77 10.99 7.21
C HIS A 688 40.81 11.98 7.89
N PRO A 689 41.17 13.28 7.97
CA PRO A 689 40.24 14.30 8.44
C PRO A 689 38.99 14.34 7.54
N PRO A 690 37.81 14.73 8.06
CA PRO A 690 36.57 14.70 7.30
C PRO A 690 36.63 15.37 5.91
N SER A 691 37.41 16.43 5.72
CA SER A 691 37.55 17.10 4.43
C SER A 691 38.35 16.32 3.38
N GLU A 692 39.07 15.27 3.76
CA GLU A 692 39.98 14.49 2.90
C GLU A 692 39.49 13.05 2.66
N ARG A 693 38.37 12.65 3.27
CA ARG A 693 37.76 11.33 3.11
C ARG A 693 37.22 11.11 1.70
N GLN A 694 37.50 9.96 1.10
CA GLN A 694 37.17 9.60 -0.28
C GLN A 694 36.25 8.39 -0.42
N HIS A 695 36.02 7.61 0.65
CA HIS A 695 35.29 6.34 0.61
C HIS A 695 34.08 6.29 1.55
N ARG A 696 33.44 7.44 1.79
CA ARG A 696 32.17 7.52 2.55
C ARG A 696 31.03 6.75 1.87
N THR A 697 31.03 6.75 0.54
CA THR A 697 30.05 6.07 -0.30
C THR A 697 30.75 5.29 -1.42
N LEU A 698 30.03 4.33 -2.00
CA LEU A 698 30.40 3.63 -3.22
C LEU A 698 29.22 3.64 -4.19
N SER A 699 29.49 3.71 -5.48
CA SER A 699 28.48 3.39 -6.50
C SER A 699 28.24 1.89 -6.57
N PHE A 700 27.05 1.50 -7.06
CA PHE A 700 26.75 0.08 -7.34
C PHE A 700 27.77 -0.55 -8.29
N MET A 701 28.29 0.20 -9.28
CA MET A 701 29.28 -0.29 -10.23
C MET A 701 30.63 -0.58 -9.56
N GLU A 702 31.07 0.28 -8.64
CA GLU A 702 32.30 0.04 -7.86
C GLU A 702 32.16 -1.17 -6.96
N PHE A 703 31.01 -1.31 -6.29
CA PHE A 703 30.72 -2.50 -5.49
C PHE A 703 30.70 -3.79 -6.33
N GLN A 704 30.12 -3.73 -7.52
CA GLN A 704 30.13 -4.87 -8.45
C GLN A 704 31.55 -5.25 -8.85
N ARG A 705 32.43 -4.28 -9.13
CA ARG A 705 33.85 -4.56 -9.39
C ARG A 705 34.55 -5.22 -8.21
N LEU A 706 34.28 -4.77 -6.97
CA LEU A 706 34.80 -5.43 -5.77
C LEU A 706 34.36 -6.89 -5.69
N CYS A 707 33.10 -7.17 -6.05
CA CYS A 707 32.59 -8.54 -6.11
C CYS A 707 33.29 -9.38 -7.18
N ASP A 708 33.48 -8.81 -8.38
CA ASP A 708 34.14 -9.47 -9.51
C ASP A 708 35.61 -9.78 -9.18
N ASP A 709 36.33 -8.81 -8.61
CA ASP A 709 37.74 -8.95 -8.21
C ASP A 709 37.94 -10.00 -7.10
N ALA A 710 36.93 -10.21 -6.26
CA ALA A 710 36.93 -11.24 -5.21
C ALA A 710 36.63 -12.66 -5.74
N GLY A 711 36.21 -12.80 -7.01
CA GLY A 711 35.88 -14.08 -7.64
C GLY A 711 34.43 -14.21 -8.14
N GLY A 712 33.63 -13.15 -8.05
CA GLY A 712 32.24 -13.09 -8.53
C GLY A 712 31.21 -13.57 -7.50
N ILE A 713 30.04 -12.93 -7.48
CA ILE A 713 28.92 -13.25 -6.57
C ILE A 713 27.67 -13.54 -7.41
N SER A 714 26.95 -14.62 -7.08
CA SER A 714 25.82 -15.10 -7.89
C SER A 714 24.70 -14.07 -8.05
N ASN A 715 24.46 -13.26 -7.01
CA ASN A 715 23.54 -12.13 -7.08
C ASN A 715 24.03 -11.00 -6.16
N THR A 716 24.62 -9.98 -6.77
CA THR A 716 25.23 -8.81 -6.11
C THR A 716 24.22 -7.99 -5.31
N GLU A 717 22.99 -7.84 -5.81
CA GLU A 717 21.95 -7.05 -5.17
C GLU A 717 21.43 -7.72 -3.88
N LEU A 718 21.16 -9.03 -3.93
CA LEU A 718 20.80 -9.80 -2.76
C LEU A 718 21.92 -9.83 -1.71
N PHE A 719 23.18 -9.83 -2.17
CA PHE A 719 24.30 -9.72 -1.27
C PHE A 719 24.39 -8.33 -0.62
N LEU A 720 24.12 -7.24 -1.34
CA LEU A 720 24.01 -5.90 -0.74
C LEU A 720 22.90 -5.83 0.30
N ASN A 721 21.72 -6.40 0.02
CA ASN A 721 20.65 -6.49 1.02
C ASN A 721 21.09 -7.25 2.27
N PHE A 722 21.83 -8.35 2.11
CA PHE A 722 22.42 -9.08 3.23
C PHE A 722 23.41 -8.20 4.03
N LEU A 723 24.30 -7.47 3.35
CA LEU A 723 25.26 -6.56 3.99
C LEU A 723 24.56 -5.41 4.74
N HIS A 724 23.48 -4.86 4.16
CA HIS A 724 22.66 -3.84 4.79
C HIS A 724 22.06 -4.35 6.10
N ASN A 725 21.44 -5.53 6.08
CA ASN A 725 20.80 -6.14 7.25
C ASN A 725 21.83 -6.57 8.31
N ALA A 726 23.01 -7.03 7.89
CA ALA A 726 24.14 -7.31 8.79
C ALA A 726 24.73 -6.03 9.42
N GLY A 727 24.38 -4.84 8.90
CA GLY A 727 24.89 -3.56 9.36
C GLY A 727 26.28 -3.22 8.82
N GLU A 728 26.73 -3.86 7.74
CA GLU A 728 28.02 -3.54 7.09
C GLU A 728 27.94 -2.24 6.27
N VAL A 729 26.80 -1.96 5.64
CA VAL A 729 26.55 -0.78 4.78
C VAL A 729 25.11 -0.25 4.96
N PHE A 730 24.80 0.96 4.49
CA PHE A 730 23.41 1.32 4.17
C PHE A 730 23.19 1.31 2.67
N TRP A 731 22.20 0.53 2.24
CA TRP A 731 21.83 0.42 0.84
C TRP A 731 20.37 -0.01 0.70
N GLN A 732 19.68 0.55 -0.29
CA GLN A 732 18.37 0.12 -0.73
C GLN A 732 18.20 0.56 -2.21
N GLN A 733 17.56 -0.26 -3.02
CA GLN A 733 17.44 -0.01 -4.46
C GLN A 733 16.59 1.24 -4.75
N GLY A 734 17.04 2.10 -5.68
CA GLY A 734 16.37 3.36 -6.03
C GLY A 734 16.47 4.42 -4.94
N LEU A 735 17.25 4.14 -3.88
CA LEU A 735 17.43 4.96 -2.70
C LEU A 735 18.87 5.47 -2.58
N PHE A 736 19.10 6.53 -1.79
CA PHE A 736 20.42 7.16 -1.62
C PHE A 736 21.11 7.61 -2.93
N GLY A 737 20.33 7.92 -3.99
CA GLY A 737 20.90 8.18 -5.32
C GLY A 737 21.66 6.97 -5.88
N ASP A 738 21.19 5.75 -5.57
CA ASP A 738 21.82 4.46 -5.85
C ASP A 738 23.24 4.30 -5.27
N SER A 739 23.57 5.12 -4.26
CA SER A 739 24.84 5.04 -3.52
C SER A 739 24.75 4.04 -2.38
N ILE A 740 25.85 3.32 -2.15
CA ILE A 740 26.07 2.43 -1.02
C ILE A 740 26.85 3.22 0.03
N ILE A 741 26.24 3.46 1.19
CA ILE A 741 26.87 4.24 2.27
C ILE A 741 27.76 3.30 3.09
N LEU A 742 29.06 3.60 3.15
CA LEU A 742 30.04 2.88 3.98
C LEU A 742 30.21 3.53 5.35
N ASP A 743 30.29 4.86 5.40
CA ASP A 743 30.36 5.63 6.65
C ASP A 743 28.93 5.89 7.18
N GLN A 744 28.38 4.89 7.85
CA GLN A 744 27.04 4.94 8.42
C GLN A 744 26.90 6.00 9.53
N ALA A 745 27.96 6.22 10.31
CA ALA A 745 27.94 7.20 11.40
C ALA A 745 27.82 8.62 10.87
N TRP A 746 28.56 8.92 9.78
CA TRP A 746 28.50 10.21 9.08
C TRP A 746 27.08 10.55 8.58
N VAL A 747 26.38 9.62 7.93
CA VAL A 747 25.00 9.87 7.48
C VAL A 747 24.03 10.03 8.64
N LEU A 748 24.16 9.18 9.67
CA LEU A 748 23.31 9.28 10.86
C LEU A 748 23.48 10.63 11.56
N GLU A 749 24.71 11.12 11.72
CA GLU A 749 24.99 12.43 12.31
C GLU A 749 24.30 13.56 11.55
N ALA A 750 24.44 13.58 10.22
CA ALA A 750 23.86 14.62 9.37
C ALA A 750 22.32 14.62 9.32
N VAL A 751 21.70 13.44 9.40
CA VAL A 751 20.24 13.27 9.37
C VAL A 751 19.61 13.55 10.73
N TYR A 752 20.24 13.08 11.81
CA TYR A 752 19.74 13.29 13.17
C TYR A 752 20.03 14.72 13.69
N SER A 753 20.96 15.46 13.09
CA SER A 753 21.20 16.87 13.45
C SER A 753 19.98 17.75 13.19
N VAL A 754 19.05 17.36 12.30
CA VAL A 754 17.80 18.10 12.05
C VAL A 754 16.91 18.17 13.30
N PHE A 755 17.00 17.16 14.15
CA PHE A 755 16.30 17.07 15.42
C PHE A 755 17.12 17.60 16.60
N ASP A 756 18.29 18.20 16.34
CA ASP A 756 19.11 18.86 17.37
C ASP A 756 18.35 20.04 17.97
N ARG A 757 18.10 19.93 19.27
CA ARG A 757 17.31 20.87 20.06
C ARG A 757 17.95 22.24 20.20
N THR A 758 19.28 22.32 20.07
CA THR A 758 20.06 23.55 20.24
C THR A 758 20.27 24.32 18.95
N LYS A 759 20.18 23.64 17.79
CA LYS A 759 20.50 24.21 16.49
C LYS A 759 19.27 24.49 15.64
N SER A 760 18.54 23.44 15.22
CA SER A 760 17.50 23.53 14.20
C SER A 760 16.09 23.37 14.73
N TYR A 761 15.88 22.62 15.82
CA TYR A 761 14.55 22.21 16.27
C TYR A 761 13.58 23.37 16.49
N GLN A 762 13.97 24.39 17.27
CA GLN A 762 13.11 25.53 17.59
C GLN A 762 12.78 26.36 16.34
N TYR A 763 13.76 26.52 15.46
CA TYR A 763 13.56 27.22 14.20
C TYR A 763 12.57 26.46 13.32
N LEU A 764 12.78 25.15 13.11
CA LEU A 764 11.93 24.34 12.26
C LEU A 764 10.50 24.20 12.82
N LEU A 765 10.35 24.12 14.13
CA LEU A 765 9.04 24.13 14.78
C LEU A 765 8.30 25.46 14.54
N SER A 766 9.02 26.61 14.60
CA SER A 766 8.46 27.92 14.25
C SER A 766 8.02 28.00 12.78
N GLN A 767 8.67 27.23 11.91
CA GLN A 767 8.32 27.09 10.49
C GLN A 767 7.30 25.97 10.24
N ARG A 768 6.63 25.44 11.28
CA ARG A 768 5.69 24.32 11.19
C ARG A 768 6.28 23.11 10.45
N GLY A 769 7.53 22.75 10.78
CA GLY A 769 8.25 21.62 10.21
C GLY A 769 8.69 21.79 8.74
N CYS A 770 8.49 22.97 8.14
CA CYS A 770 8.88 23.26 6.76
C CYS A 770 10.35 23.70 6.67
N PHE A 771 11.08 23.18 5.68
CA PHE A 771 12.46 23.58 5.40
C PHE A 771 12.86 23.34 3.95
N THR A 772 13.98 23.93 3.54
CA THR A 772 14.65 23.67 2.27
C THR A 772 16.08 23.16 2.51
N ARG A 773 16.80 22.77 1.44
CA ARG A 773 18.21 22.40 1.56
C ARG A 773 19.05 23.57 2.06
N ASP A 774 18.91 24.79 1.53
CA ASP A 774 19.62 25.98 2.03
C ASP A 774 19.31 26.28 3.51
N THR A 775 18.07 26.01 3.94
CA THR A 775 17.67 26.17 5.34
C THR A 775 18.51 25.25 6.25
N LEU A 776 18.64 23.97 5.89
CA LEU A 776 19.44 23.01 6.66
C LEU A 776 20.95 23.23 6.47
N ALA A 777 21.37 23.68 5.29
CA ALA A 777 22.75 24.09 5.01
C ALA A 777 23.20 25.17 6.00
N MET A 778 22.41 26.24 6.12
CA MET A 778 22.67 27.33 7.05
C MET A 778 22.68 26.89 8.52
N LEU A 779 21.69 26.09 8.93
CA LEU A 779 21.51 25.74 10.34
C LEU A 779 22.49 24.67 10.81
N LEU A 780 22.88 23.74 9.94
CA LEU A 780 23.50 22.47 10.32
C LEU A 780 24.73 22.12 9.48
N TRP A 781 24.67 22.25 8.16
CA TRP A 781 25.61 21.56 7.29
C TRP A 781 26.80 22.38 6.79
N ASP A 782 26.65 23.69 6.56
CA ASP A 782 27.72 24.54 6.03
C ASP A 782 28.85 24.72 7.05
N ASN A 783 28.50 24.96 8.31
CA ASN A 783 29.47 25.04 9.40
C ASN A 783 30.19 23.71 9.66
N ALA A 784 29.58 22.58 9.23
CA ALA A 784 30.16 21.25 9.31
C ALA A 784 30.98 20.86 8.05
N GLY A 785 30.96 21.70 7.01
CA GLY A 785 31.75 21.51 5.80
C GLY A 785 31.20 20.48 4.79
N TYR A 786 29.91 20.15 4.84
CA TYR A 786 29.31 19.20 3.89
C TYR A 786 29.10 19.82 2.52
N THR A 787 29.46 19.10 1.47
CA THR A 787 29.28 19.53 0.08
C THR A 787 27.80 19.48 -0.35
N THR A 788 27.41 20.24 -1.38
CA THR A 788 26.04 20.22 -1.91
C THR A 788 25.55 18.81 -2.26
N ALA A 789 26.42 17.98 -2.86
CA ALA A 789 26.07 16.61 -3.23
C ALA A 789 25.79 15.72 -2.01
N GLU A 790 26.53 15.90 -0.91
CA GLU A 790 26.28 15.22 0.35
C GLU A 790 24.97 15.70 1.00
N GLN A 791 24.68 17.00 0.95
CA GLN A 791 23.41 17.56 1.44
C GLN A 791 22.20 16.99 0.68
N GLU A 792 22.30 16.84 -0.64
CA GLU A 792 21.27 16.20 -1.47
C GLU A 792 21.11 14.71 -1.13
N LEU A 793 22.21 13.99 -0.88
CA LEU A 793 22.20 12.61 -0.40
C LEU A 793 21.44 12.49 0.93
N PHE A 794 21.71 13.37 1.89
CA PHE A 794 21.04 13.37 3.20
C PHE A 794 19.53 13.63 3.08
N LEU A 795 19.12 14.55 2.21
CA LEU A 795 17.70 14.81 1.96
C LEU A 795 17.00 13.61 1.31
N GLY A 796 17.66 12.97 0.34
CA GLY A 796 17.19 11.71 -0.23
C GLY A 796 17.00 10.64 0.83
N PHE A 797 18.00 10.49 1.72
CA PHE A 797 17.92 9.59 2.88
C PHE A 797 16.73 9.93 3.79
N MET A 798 16.56 11.20 4.16
CA MET A 798 15.47 11.65 5.03
C MET A 798 14.08 11.39 4.44
N GLN A 799 13.89 11.64 3.15
CA GLN A 799 12.62 11.38 2.48
C GLN A 799 12.25 9.90 2.52
N GLN A 800 13.24 9.06 2.22
CA GLN A 800 13.11 7.61 2.16
C GLN A 800 12.84 6.98 3.53
N ALA A 801 13.56 7.47 4.53
CA ALA A 801 13.38 7.19 5.94
C ALA A 801 12.01 7.66 6.49
N GLY A 802 11.18 8.35 5.70
CA GLY A 802 9.92 8.92 6.18
C GLY A 802 10.12 9.99 7.27
N ILE A 803 11.32 10.56 7.35
CA ILE A 803 11.62 11.70 8.23
C ILE A 803 10.97 12.96 7.66
N CYS A 804 10.96 13.10 6.33
CA CYS A 804 10.28 14.18 5.66
C CYS A 804 9.60 13.72 4.35
N PHE A 805 8.80 14.60 3.75
CA PHE A 805 8.32 14.44 2.38
C PHE A 805 8.48 15.76 1.63
N ALA A 806 8.77 15.68 0.33
CA ALA A 806 8.86 16.84 -0.53
C ALA A 806 7.46 17.34 -0.87
N VAL A 807 7.26 18.65 -0.76
CA VAL A 807 5.98 19.30 -1.04
C VAL A 807 6.01 20.06 -2.36
N ARG A 808 7.21 20.30 -2.92
CA ARG A 808 7.40 20.91 -4.25
C ARG A 808 8.54 20.24 -5.03
N SER A 809 8.25 19.77 -6.24
CA SER A 809 9.26 19.29 -7.21
C SER A 809 8.78 19.65 -8.61
N GLU A 810 9.26 20.76 -9.15
CA GLU A 810 9.26 20.98 -10.60
C GLU A 810 10.65 21.43 -11.02
N LEU A 811 11.24 20.69 -11.96
CA LEU A 811 12.61 20.81 -12.47
C LEU A 811 12.88 22.11 -13.24
N THR A 812 11.89 23.00 -13.37
CA THR A 812 11.90 24.17 -14.26
C THR A 812 11.90 25.52 -13.53
N SER A 813 11.83 25.54 -12.20
CA SER A 813 11.81 26.78 -11.40
C SER A 813 13.15 27.02 -10.71
N PRO A 814 13.66 28.27 -10.63
CA PRO A 814 14.85 28.62 -9.87
C PRO A 814 14.66 28.58 -8.33
N ILE A 815 13.51 28.08 -7.84
CA ILE A 815 13.15 28.04 -6.42
C ILE A 815 13.43 26.65 -5.84
N GLU A 816 14.12 26.62 -4.71
CA GLU A 816 14.54 25.40 -4.02
C GLU A 816 13.35 24.54 -3.51
N THR A 817 13.52 23.21 -3.51
CA THR A 817 12.50 22.26 -3.01
C THR A 817 12.25 22.44 -1.52
N THR A 818 10.96 22.51 -1.16
CA THR A 818 10.49 22.54 0.24
C THR A 818 10.09 21.14 0.70
N PHE A 819 10.51 20.81 1.92
CA PHE A 819 10.20 19.57 2.62
C PHE A 819 9.42 19.86 3.90
N VAL A 820 8.64 18.87 4.34
CA VAL A 820 7.95 18.88 5.64
C VAL A 820 8.39 17.67 6.45
N ALA A 821 8.87 17.89 7.67
CA ALA A 821 9.13 16.84 8.66
C ALA A 821 7.94 16.71 9.63
N PRO A 822 7.17 15.60 9.61
CA PRO A 822 5.96 15.52 10.43
C PRO A 822 6.20 15.52 11.94
N ASP A 823 7.35 15.01 12.38
CA ASP A 823 7.75 15.02 13.80
C ASP A 823 8.06 16.45 14.32
N LEU A 824 8.21 17.42 13.41
CA LEU A 824 8.42 18.85 13.70
C LEU A 824 7.18 19.71 13.42
N LEU A 825 6.03 19.08 13.17
CA LEU A 825 4.74 19.76 13.08
C LEU A 825 4.22 20.14 14.49
N PRO A 826 3.38 21.19 14.58
CA PRO A 826 2.72 21.52 15.84
C PRO A 826 1.84 20.36 16.34
N GLU A 827 1.64 20.27 17.66
CA GLU A 827 0.82 19.21 18.28
C GLU A 827 -0.66 19.30 17.90
N HIS A 828 -1.15 20.53 17.72
CA HIS A 828 -2.54 20.81 17.34
C HIS A 828 -2.61 21.77 16.16
N TYR A 829 -3.66 21.64 15.36
CA TYR A 829 -3.97 22.58 14.30
C TYR A 829 -4.87 23.70 14.84
N ALA A 830 -4.38 24.94 14.85
CA ALA A 830 -5.00 26.08 15.55
C ALA A 830 -5.88 26.99 14.66
N ASP A 831 -6.20 26.61 13.42
CA ASP A 831 -6.93 27.48 12.48
C ASP A 831 -8.43 27.10 12.41
N GLU A 832 -9.24 27.71 13.27
CA GLU A 832 -10.70 27.46 13.41
C GLU A 832 -11.50 27.74 12.12
N GLY A 833 -10.97 28.53 11.17
CA GLY A 833 -11.67 28.93 9.95
C GLY A 833 -11.67 27.89 8.81
N ILE A 834 -10.80 26.88 8.87
CA ILE A 834 -10.69 25.82 7.85
C ILE A 834 -11.39 24.54 8.33
N THR A 835 -11.49 24.39 9.64
CA THR A 835 -12.03 23.21 10.33
C THR A 835 -13.40 23.52 10.94
N GLY A 836 -14.40 23.87 10.11
CA GLY A 836 -15.77 23.61 10.55
C GLY A 836 -15.83 22.17 11.04
N THR A 837 -16.52 21.90 12.17
CA THR A 837 -16.74 20.54 12.66
C THR A 837 -17.21 19.69 11.48
N ILE A 838 -16.36 18.77 11.02
CA ILE A 838 -16.73 17.83 9.96
C ILE A 838 -17.75 16.89 10.60
N GLU A 839 -19.04 17.18 10.43
CA GLU A 839 -20.14 16.33 10.91
C GLU A 839 -20.36 15.18 9.92
N GLY A 840 -19.36 14.31 9.82
CA GLY A 840 -19.26 13.24 8.83
C GLY A 840 -19.53 11.84 9.37
N ASN A 841 -19.39 10.84 8.50
CA ASN A 841 -19.34 9.44 8.94
C ASN A 841 -17.98 9.19 9.59
N ASP A 842 -17.99 8.80 10.86
CA ASP A 842 -16.79 8.41 11.60
C ASP A 842 -16.48 6.94 11.36
N HIS A 843 -15.23 6.66 11.03
CA HIS A 843 -14.68 5.31 11.00
C HIS A 843 -13.42 5.26 11.86
N THR A 844 -13.45 4.43 12.89
CA THR A 844 -12.38 4.34 13.89
C THR A 844 -11.70 2.98 13.84
N LEU A 845 -10.39 2.99 13.64
CA LEU A 845 -9.53 1.82 13.75
C LEU A 845 -8.93 1.75 15.14
N GLU A 846 -9.22 0.67 15.87
CA GLU A 846 -8.70 0.44 17.23
C GLU A 846 -7.46 -0.46 17.20
N PHE A 847 -6.42 0.01 17.88
CA PHE A 847 -5.12 -0.64 18.01
C PHE A 847 -4.87 -0.99 19.49
N PRO A 848 -4.67 -2.27 19.83
CA PRO A 848 -4.28 -2.67 21.19
C PRO A 848 -2.98 -2.01 21.65
N THR A 849 -2.09 -1.68 20.72
CA THR A 849 -0.93 -0.84 20.98
C THR A 849 -0.61 -0.02 19.74
N LEU A 850 -0.59 1.32 19.86
CA LEU A 850 -0.26 2.25 18.78
C LEU A 850 1.06 2.95 19.08
N PRO A 851 2.18 2.60 18.41
CA PRO A 851 3.47 3.21 18.69
C PRO A 851 3.49 4.68 18.23
N PRO A 852 3.98 5.63 19.05
CA PRO A 852 4.18 7.00 18.62
C PRO A 852 5.08 7.09 17.39
N GLY A 853 4.69 7.95 16.46
CA GLY A 853 5.33 8.04 15.15
C GLY A 853 4.71 7.11 14.09
N PHE A 854 3.69 6.31 14.42
CA PHE A 854 2.90 5.62 13.40
C PHE A 854 2.21 6.62 12.46
N MET A 855 1.51 7.60 13.04
CA MET A 855 0.83 8.65 12.27
C MET A 855 1.77 9.44 11.35
N ARG A 856 3.05 9.56 11.70
CA ARG A 856 4.05 10.17 10.81
C ARG A 856 4.11 9.46 9.45
N ASN A 857 4.14 8.13 9.41
CA ASN A 857 4.26 7.41 8.13
C ASN A 857 2.99 7.55 7.29
N VAL A 858 1.83 7.58 7.95
CA VAL A 858 0.55 7.91 7.31
C VAL A 858 0.61 9.33 6.71
N ILE A 859 1.06 10.33 7.48
CA ILE A 859 1.23 11.71 7.01
C ILE A 859 2.23 11.79 5.85
N VAL A 860 3.37 11.08 5.90
CA VAL A 860 4.34 11.06 4.80
C VAL A 860 3.72 10.48 3.52
N ARG A 861 3.00 9.35 3.65
CA ARG A 861 2.35 8.70 2.51
C ARG A 861 1.30 9.60 1.86
N VAL A 862 0.46 10.24 2.66
CA VAL A 862 -0.52 11.21 2.20
C VAL A 862 0.17 12.44 1.63
N GLY A 863 1.17 12.98 2.33
CA GLY A 863 1.90 14.20 1.96
C GLY A 863 2.64 14.11 0.63
N ARG A 864 3.19 12.94 0.29
CA ARG A 864 3.80 12.69 -1.03
C ARG A 864 2.79 12.84 -2.18
N LYS A 865 1.50 12.63 -1.91
CA LYS A 865 0.40 12.78 -2.89
C LYS A 865 -0.26 14.16 -2.79
N ALA A 866 -0.73 14.53 -1.60
CA ALA A 866 -1.51 15.72 -1.33
C ALA A 866 -0.70 17.02 -1.31
N ARG A 867 0.61 16.96 -1.06
CA ARG A 867 1.51 18.12 -0.99
C ARG A 867 0.93 19.22 -0.07
N MET A 868 0.85 20.48 -0.51
CA MET A 868 0.27 21.59 0.28
C MET A 868 -1.27 21.64 0.24
N ASN A 869 -1.95 20.71 -0.45
CA ASN A 869 -3.41 20.71 -0.55
C ASN A 869 -4.08 20.12 0.71
N CYS A 870 -3.28 19.55 1.62
CA CYS A 870 -3.71 19.16 2.96
C CYS A 870 -3.01 20.00 4.03
N HIS A 871 -3.67 20.10 5.17
CA HIS A 871 -3.09 20.64 6.40
C HIS A 871 -2.66 19.51 7.31
N TYR A 872 -1.47 19.61 7.89
CA TYR A 872 -0.87 18.57 8.71
C TYR A 872 -0.54 19.11 10.10
N TRP A 873 -0.71 18.27 11.11
CA TRP A 873 -0.19 18.45 12.46
C TRP A 873 0.38 17.11 12.93
N ARG A 874 1.05 17.08 14.09
CA ARG A 874 1.79 15.89 14.54
C ARG A 874 0.93 14.62 14.65
N HIS A 875 -0.35 14.77 14.96
CA HIS A 875 -1.29 13.67 15.22
C HIS A 875 -2.36 13.51 14.14
N GLY A 876 -2.23 14.16 12.98
CA GLY A 876 -3.27 14.04 11.96
C GLY A 876 -3.12 14.98 10.77
N PHE A 877 -4.10 14.89 9.87
CA PHE A 877 -4.21 15.77 8.72
C PHE A 877 -5.67 16.00 8.32
N CYS A 878 -5.93 17.07 7.58
CA CYS A 878 -7.21 17.31 6.93
C CYS A 878 -7.04 17.83 5.50
N GLY A 879 -8.05 17.61 4.66
CA GLY A 879 -8.04 18.06 3.27
C GLY A 879 -9.36 17.82 2.55
N TYR A 880 -9.42 18.23 1.29
CA TYR A 880 -10.56 18.04 0.40
C TYR A 880 -10.16 17.15 -0.77
N ASP A 881 -10.90 16.06 -0.98
CA ASP A 881 -10.75 15.18 -2.14
C ASP A 881 -11.74 15.58 -3.23
N ALA A 882 -11.22 16.02 -4.37
CA ALA A 882 -12.00 16.40 -5.55
C ALA A 882 -12.69 15.20 -6.21
N THR A 883 -12.13 13.99 -6.09
CA THR A 883 -12.68 12.77 -6.69
C THR A 883 -14.01 12.38 -6.05
N THR A 884 -14.08 12.42 -4.72
CA THR A 884 -15.29 12.11 -3.94
C THR A 884 -16.07 13.35 -3.49
N GLN A 885 -15.59 14.54 -3.84
CA GLN A 885 -16.11 15.83 -3.39
C GLN A 885 -16.31 15.90 -1.87
N SER A 886 -15.40 15.28 -1.12
CA SER A 886 -15.54 15.08 0.33
C SER A 886 -14.40 15.73 1.09
N ARG A 887 -14.71 16.31 2.25
CA ARG A 887 -13.73 16.75 3.23
C ARG A 887 -13.39 15.61 4.15
N VAL A 888 -12.14 15.51 4.57
CA VAL A 888 -11.69 14.48 5.48
C VAL A 888 -10.79 15.05 6.57
N ARG A 889 -10.91 14.48 7.77
CA ARG A 889 -10.02 14.66 8.91
C ARG A 889 -9.61 13.28 9.41
N VAL A 890 -8.31 13.07 9.57
CA VAL A 890 -7.75 11.84 10.12
C VAL A 890 -6.95 12.20 11.36
N GLU A 891 -7.27 11.56 12.49
CA GLU A 891 -6.68 11.87 13.79
C GLU A 891 -6.27 10.62 14.57
N GLU A 892 -5.07 10.70 15.14
CA GLU A 892 -4.52 9.74 16.10
C GLU A 892 -4.91 10.13 17.52
N THR A 893 -5.32 9.16 18.32
CA THR A 893 -5.45 9.29 19.77
C THR A 893 -4.69 8.16 20.44
N ILE A 894 -3.77 8.49 21.36
CA ILE A 894 -2.99 7.52 22.15
C ILE A 894 -3.40 7.67 23.61
N ARG A 895 -3.76 6.55 24.24
CA ARG A 895 -4.14 6.46 25.65
C ARG A 895 -2.92 6.17 26.53
N ASP A 896 -3.03 6.34 27.84
CA ASP A 896 -1.91 6.17 28.78
C ASP A 896 -1.35 4.74 28.84
N ASP A 897 -2.15 3.75 28.46
CA ASP A 897 -1.76 2.34 28.32
C ASP A 897 -1.12 2.02 26.96
N TRP A 898 -0.87 3.03 26.12
CA TRP A 898 -0.37 2.93 24.75
C TRP A 898 -1.30 2.26 23.75
N SER A 899 -2.52 1.89 24.14
CA SER A 899 -3.58 1.62 23.17
C SER A 899 -3.95 2.92 22.44
N GLY A 900 -4.46 2.81 21.23
CA GLY A 900 -4.80 4.00 20.47
C GLY A 900 -5.79 3.73 19.38
N SER A 901 -6.30 4.82 18.81
CA SER A 901 -7.25 4.79 17.72
C SER A 901 -6.85 5.76 16.63
N ILE A 902 -7.17 5.41 15.39
CA ILE A 902 -7.13 6.35 14.28
C ILE A 902 -8.55 6.55 13.78
N THR A 903 -9.04 7.77 13.90
CA THR A 903 -10.39 8.15 13.48
C THR A 903 -10.32 8.87 12.14
N ILE A 904 -11.10 8.39 11.18
CA ILE A 904 -11.32 9.00 9.88
C ILE A 904 -12.73 9.57 9.88
N THR A 905 -12.84 10.88 9.83
CA THR A 905 -14.12 11.59 9.74
C THR A 905 -14.22 12.25 8.38
N ALA A 906 -15.24 11.90 7.59
CA ALA A 906 -15.43 12.47 6.26
C ALA A 906 -16.86 12.96 5.98
N GLU A 907 -16.98 14.16 5.42
CA GLU A 907 -18.23 14.83 5.06
C GLU A 907 -18.28 15.05 3.55
N GLY A 908 -19.31 14.52 2.90
CA GLY A 908 -19.53 14.68 1.45
C GLY A 908 -20.50 13.63 0.91
N THR A 909 -20.97 13.83 -0.32
CA THR A 909 -21.97 12.94 -0.96
C THR A 909 -21.39 11.56 -1.35
N GLN A 910 -20.07 11.42 -1.38
CA GLN A 910 -19.35 10.18 -1.73
C GLN A 910 -18.19 9.89 -0.75
N SER A 911 -18.36 10.18 0.54
CA SER A 911 -17.29 10.01 1.55
C SER A 911 -16.89 8.54 1.78
N ASP A 912 -17.79 7.57 1.59
CA ASP A 912 -17.53 6.14 1.85
C ASP A 912 -16.32 5.56 1.06
N PRO A 913 -16.20 5.76 -0.28
CA PRO A 913 -14.99 5.38 -1.03
C PRO A 913 -13.69 5.96 -0.47
N LEU A 914 -13.70 7.24 -0.06
CA LEU A 914 -12.53 7.91 0.51
C LEU A 914 -12.14 7.29 1.87
N ILE A 915 -13.12 7.06 2.75
CA ILE A 915 -12.90 6.37 4.03
C ILE A 915 -12.27 5.00 3.81
N LYS A 916 -12.83 4.19 2.89
CA LYS A 916 -12.29 2.86 2.57
C LYS A 916 -10.86 2.91 2.03
N LYS A 917 -10.55 3.88 1.19
CA LYS A 917 -9.22 4.05 0.61
C LYS A 917 -8.18 4.47 1.65
N LEU A 918 -8.53 5.39 2.54
CA LEU A 918 -7.66 5.79 3.64
C LEU A 918 -7.48 4.67 4.67
N THR A 919 -8.56 3.92 4.95
CA THR A 919 -8.52 2.71 5.78
C THR A 919 -7.54 1.68 5.20
N GLN A 920 -7.62 1.42 3.89
CA GLN A 920 -6.68 0.56 3.17
C GLN A 920 -5.23 1.01 3.40
N TRP A 921 -4.93 2.30 3.19
CA TRP A 921 -3.58 2.82 3.40
C TRP A 921 -3.09 2.67 4.83
N ILE A 922 -3.95 2.94 5.83
CA ILE A 922 -3.61 2.79 7.24
C ILE A 922 -3.35 1.31 7.60
N LEU A 923 -4.17 0.38 7.11
CA LEU A 923 -4.00 -1.04 7.36
C LEU A 923 -2.74 -1.61 6.69
N GLU A 924 -2.41 -1.15 5.48
CA GLU A 924 -1.15 -1.51 4.80
C GLU A 924 0.07 -1.02 5.60
N GLU A 925 0.05 0.23 6.11
CA GLU A 925 1.11 0.72 7.00
C GLU A 925 1.14 -0.05 8.33
N ALA A 926 -0.01 -0.36 8.91
CA ALA A 926 -0.11 -1.15 10.14
C ALA A 926 0.52 -2.54 9.98
N GLN A 927 0.29 -3.19 8.84
CA GLN A 927 0.90 -4.48 8.50
C GLN A 927 2.43 -4.37 8.40
N LEU A 928 2.96 -3.29 7.80
CA LEU A 928 4.41 -3.05 7.76
C LEU A 928 5.02 -2.84 9.15
N PHE A 929 4.24 -2.36 10.12
CA PHE A 929 4.66 -2.17 11.51
C PHE A 929 4.38 -3.38 12.41
N GLY A 930 3.78 -4.45 11.88
CA GLY A 930 3.36 -5.60 12.67
C GLY A 930 2.29 -5.24 13.72
N LEU A 931 1.42 -4.28 13.42
CA LEU A 931 0.31 -3.90 14.30
C LEU A 931 -0.90 -4.78 14.05
N GLU A 932 -1.48 -5.29 15.14
CA GLU A 932 -2.75 -6.00 15.11
C GLU A 932 -3.92 -5.01 15.19
N THR A 933 -4.94 -5.24 14.38
CA THR A 933 -6.19 -4.46 14.37
C THR A 933 -7.37 -5.37 14.69
N GLN A 934 -8.41 -4.85 15.35
CA GLN A 934 -9.63 -5.63 15.60
C GLN A 934 -10.41 -5.93 14.31
N GLU A 935 -10.21 -5.16 13.25
CA GLU A 935 -10.79 -5.44 11.93
C GLU A 935 -10.08 -6.62 11.25
N LYS A 936 -10.86 -7.64 10.89
CA LYS A 936 -10.38 -8.76 10.09
C LYS A 936 -10.44 -8.41 8.60
N THR A 937 -9.25 -8.27 8.03
CA THR A 937 -8.88 -8.42 6.61
C THR A 937 -9.18 -7.31 5.59
N LEU A 938 -8.08 -6.79 5.02
CA LEU A 938 -7.98 -6.18 3.68
C LEU A 938 -8.75 -6.92 2.56
N ARG A 939 -9.07 -8.21 2.76
CA ARG A 939 -9.78 -9.09 1.79
C ARG A 939 -11.24 -8.68 1.53
N GLU A 940 -11.85 -7.87 2.39
CA GLU A 940 -13.23 -7.40 2.21
C GLU A 940 -13.31 -6.05 1.45
N LEU A 941 -12.17 -5.38 1.24
CA LEU A 941 -12.11 -4.16 0.46
C LEU A 941 -12.09 -4.49 -1.05
N PRO A 942 -12.84 -3.76 -1.89
CA PRO A 942 -12.80 -3.96 -3.33
C PRO A 942 -11.38 -3.80 -3.88
N GLU A 943 -10.95 -4.68 -4.80
CA GLU A 943 -9.59 -4.64 -5.39
C GLU A 943 -9.24 -3.30 -6.07
N LYS A 944 -10.23 -2.49 -6.46
CA LYS A 944 -10.03 -1.22 -7.14
C LYS A 944 -10.85 -0.10 -6.49
N LEU A 945 -10.23 0.61 -5.55
CA LEU A 945 -10.75 1.86 -4.97
C LEU A 945 -10.15 3.08 -5.70
N PRO A 946 -10.93 4.15 -5.94
CA PRO A 946 -10.42 5.36 -6.59
C PRO A 946 -9.28 5.98 -5.76
N GLU A 947 -8.27 6.51 -6.44
CA GLU A 947 -7.19 7.27 -5.79
C GLU A 947 -7.70 8.66 -5.40
N PRO A 948 -7.46 9.14 -4.16
CA PRO A 948 -7.86 10.48 -3.76
C PRO A 948 -7.06 11.55 -4.52
N ASP A 949 -7.75 12.61 -4.96
CA ASP A 949 -7.19 13.80 -5.60
C ASP A 949 -7.37 15.00 -4.67
N PHE A 950 -6.37 15.26 -3.83
CA PHE A 950 -6.44 16.34 -2.85
C PHE A 950 -6.25 17.69 -3.53
N GLN A 951 -7.26 18.56 -3.44
CA GLN A 951 -7.29 19.90 -4.03
C GLN A 951 -7.76 20.95 -3.01
N PRO A 952 -7.57 22.26 -3.27
CA PRO A 952 -8.16 23.31 -2.43
C PRO A 952 -9.68 23.16 -2.32
N ASP A 953 -10.22 23.32 -1.11
CA ASP A 953 -11.65 23.17 -0.84
C ASP A 953 -12.49 24.29 -1.50
N PRO A 954 -13.43 23.97 -2.41
CA PRO A 954 -14.22 24.97 -3.14
C PRO A 954 -15.24 25.73 -2.28
N LYS A 955 -15.52 25.30 -1.04
CA LYS A 955 -16.50 25.95 -0.14
C LYS A 955 -15.86 26.78 0.98
N ARG A 956 -14.54 26.97 0.98
CA ARG A 956 -13.84 27.75 2.01
C ARG A 956 -14.08 29.26 1.81
N PRO A 957 -14.49 30.02 2.85
CA PRO A 957 -14.58 31.48 2.74
C PRO A 957 -13.20 32.09 2.54
N SER A 958 -13.05 32.93 1.51
CA SER A 958 -11.78 33.61 1.22
C SER A 958 -11.45 34.66 2.28
N ASN A 959 -10.27 34.57 2.88
CA ASN A 959 -9.71 35.56 3.79
C ASN A 959 -9.07 36.70 3.00
N TYR A 960 -9.65 37.89 3.08
CA TYR A 960 -9.13 39.09 2.44
C TYR A 960 -8.27 39.89 3.43
N PHE A 961 -7.07 40.27 3.01
CA PHE A 961 -6.17 41.14 3.78
C PHE A 961 -5.79 42.38 2.99
N VAL A 962 -5.28 43.41 3.67
CA VAL A 962 -4.66 44.57 3.04
C VAL A 962 -3.26 44.83 3.62
N SER A 963 -2.28 45.01 2.72
CA SER A 963 -0.90 45.38 3.02
C SER A 963 -0.64 46.80 2.50
N TYR A 964 -0.30 47.72 3.41
CA TYR A 964 -0.06 49.13 3.11
C TYR A 964 0.94 49.74 4.13
N ALA A 965 1.51 50.89 3.81
CA ALA A 965 2.41 51.61 4.72
C ALA A 965 1.65 52.65 5.57
N TRP A 966 1.88 52.70 6.88
CA TRP A 966 1.20 53.62 7.82
C TRP A 966 1.43 55.10 7.48
N ALA A 967 0.43 55.95 7.73
CA ALA A 967 0.55 57.40 7.58
C ALA A 967 1.44 58.03 8.67
N ASP A 968 2.25 59.03 8.28
CA ASP A 968 2.77 60.04 9.21
C ASP A 968 1.97 61.33 8.98
N GLU A 969 1.95 62.28 9.93
CA GLU A 969 1.12 63.51 9.97
C GLU A 969 1.11 64.39 8.68
N LYS A 970 1.93 64.09 7.67
CA LYS A 970 2.11 64.89 6.44
C LYS A 970 1.41 64.35 5.18
N THR A 971 0.73 63.19 5.21
CA THR A 971 0.02 62.64 4.02
C THR A 971 -1.32 61.97 4.37
N PRO A 972 -2.43 62.72 4.46
CA PRO A 972 -3.73 62.22 4.93
C PRO A 972 -4.55 61.41 3.90
N ASP A 973 -4.27 61.52 2.60
CA ASP A 973 -5.11 60.94 1.53
C ASP A 973 -4.96 59.41 1.35
N ARG A 974 -4.01 58.75 2.04
CA ARG A 974 -3.69 57.32 1.85
C ARG A 974 -4.51 56.37 2.71
N ASP A 975 -4.61 56.66 4.01
CA ASP A 975 -5.48 55.92 4.94
C ASP A 975 -6.93 55.99 4.45
N ARG A 976 -7.31 57.13 3.86
CA ARG A 976 -8.63 57.33 3.25
C ARG A 976 -8.96 56.32 2.15
N ILE A 977 -8.03 55.98 1.26
CA ILE A 977 -8.29 55.01 0.17
C ILE A 977 -8.47 53.59 0.74
N VAL A 978 -7.63 53.20 1.71
CA VAL A 978 -7.74 51.88 2.37
C VAL A 978 -8.99 51.80 3.23
N ASP A 979 -9.33 52.86 3.97
CA ASP A 979 -10.55 52.99 4.78
C ASP A 979 -11.81 52.94 3.91
N GLU A 980 -11.87 53.71 2.82
CA GLU A 980 -13.00 53.71 1.88
C GLU A 980 -13.13 52.33 1.18
N PHE A 981 -12.02 51.69 0.79
CA PHE A 981 -12.02 50.35 0.22
C PHE A 981 -12.54 49.30 1.20
N CYS A 982 -12.04 49.29 2.44
CA CYS A 982 -12.48 48.34 3.48
C CYS A 982 -13.98 48.52 3.79
N GLN A 983 -14.45 49.77 3.89
CA GLN A 983 -15.85 50.09 4.13
C GLN A 983 -16.75 49.64 2.98
N SER A 984 -16.34 49.88 1.72
CA SER A 984 -17.09 49.45 0.54
C SER A 984 -17.09 47.93 0.34
N ALA A 985 -15.99 47.23 0.65
CA ALA A 985 -15.94 45.77 0.62
C ALA A 985 -16.89 45.16 1.68
N GLN A 986 -16.94 45.75 2.88
CA GLN A 986 -17.86 45.31 3.93
C GLN A 986 -19.33 45.46 3.53
N GLN A 987 -19.68 46.53 2.78
CA GLN A 987 -21.03 46.70 2.20
C GLN A 987 -21.38 45.64 1.15
N LYS A 988 -20.38 45.06 0.47
CA LYS A 988 -20.51 43.92 -0.45
C LYS A 988 -20.43 42.56 0.27
N GLY A 989 -20.39 42.53 1.60
CA GLY A 989 -20.36 41.30 2.41
C GLY A 989 -18.98 40.65 2.53
N VAL A 990 -17.90 41.34 2.12
CA VAL A 990 -16.52 40.85 2.23
C VAL A 990 -15.83 41.52 3.42
N GLN A 991 -15.36 40.73 4.38
CA GLN A 991 -14.59 41.24 5.51
C GLN A 991 -13.10 41.25 5.16
N ILE A 992 -12.50 42.44 5.18
CA ILE A 992 -11.06 42.62 4.99
C ILE A 992 -10.40 42.81 6.35
N ARG A 993 -9.34 42.04 6.59
CA ARG A 993 -8.54 42.11 7.82
C ARG A 993 -7.35 43.03 7.62
N ARG A 994 -7.08 43.88 8.62
CA ARG A 994 -5.95 44.82 8.61
C ARG A 994 -5.38 45.03 10.00
N ASP A 995 -4.11 45.38 10.02
CA ASP A 995 -3.31 45.64 11.21
C ASP A 995 -3.96 46.60 12.22
N LYS A 996 -4.57 47.70 11.74
CA LYS A 996 -5.25 48.70 12.58
C LYS A 996 -6.41 48.14 13.42
N ASP A 997 -7.03 47.06 12.95
CA ASP A 997 -8.21 46.47 13.58
C ASP A 997 -7.88 45.17 14.35
N GLU A 998 -6.71 44.56 14.10
CA GLU A 998 -6.30 43.26 14.68
C GLU A 998 -5.09 43.32 15.64
N ILE A 999 -4.32 44.42 15.68
CA ILE A 999 -3.11 44.53 16.51
C ILE A 999 -3.30 45.59 17.61
N GLY A 1000 -3.16 45.18 18.88
CA GLY A 1000 -3.15 46.04 20.07
C GLY A 1000 -1.75 46.30 20.64
N LEU A 1001 -1.68 47.13 21.69
CA LEU A 1001 -0.42 47.39 22.42
C LEU A 1001 0.09 46.10 23.10
N GLY A 1002 1.20 45.56 22.63
CA GLY A 1002 1.82 44.33 23.15
C GLY A 1002 1.83 43.16 22.16
N ASP A 1003 1.09 43.28 21.04
CA ASP A 1003 1.03 42.25 20.00
C ASP A 1003 2.23 42.31 19.05
N SER A 1004 2.65 41.14 18.54
CA SER A 1004 3.76 41.02 17.60
C SER A 1004 3.32 41.39 16.19
N ILE A 1005 3.87 42.50 15.68
CA ILE A 1005 3.71 42.88 14.26
C ILE A 1005 4.16 41.73 13.34
N SER A 1006 5.22 41.01 13.71
CA SER A 1006 5.74 39.88 12.92
C SER A 1006 4.75 38.70 12.83
N ASP A 1007 3.95 38.46 13.87
CA ASP A 1007 2.97 37.37 13.90
C ASP A 1007 1.77 37.71 13.02
N PHE A 1008 1.33 38.97 13.04
CA PHE A 1008 0.34 39.48 12.10
C PHE A 1008 0.84 39.41 10.65
N MET A 1009 2.10 39.81 10.38
CA MET A 1009 2.68 39.70 9.03
C MET A 1009 2.69 38.24 8.51
N SER A 1010 2.95 37.27 9.39
CA SER A 1010 2.89 35.84 9.04
C SER A 1010 1.46 35.39 8.69
N THR A 1011 0.44 36.01 9.28
CA THR A 1011 -0.97 35.74 9.01
C THR A 1011 -1.41 36.38 7.70
N LEU A 1012 -0.98 37.62 7.44
CA LEU A 1012 -1.33 38.36 6.22
C LEU A 1012 -0.91 37.64 4.93
N THR A 1013 0.32 37.13 4.89
CA THR A 1013 0.86 36.41 3.71
C THR A 1013 0.10 35.11 3.39
N LYS A 1014 -0.74 34.62 4.31
CA LYS A 1014 -1.60 33.43 4.16
C LYS A 1014 -3.03 33.77 3.70
N GLY A 1015 -3.36 35.05 3.51
CA GLY A 1015 -4.64 35.49 2.95
C GLY A 1015 -4.92 34.93 1.56
N ASP A 1016 -6.19 34.62 1.28
CA ASP A 1016 -6.62 34.11 -0.03
C ASP A 1016 -6.56 35.20 -1.11
N LYS A 1017 -6.85 36.45 -0.72
CA LYS A 1017 -6.67 37.66 -1.54
C LYS A 1017 -6.04 38.75 -0.68
N ILE A 1018 -4.96 39.35 -1.16
CA ILE A 1018 -4.22 40.39 -0.44
C ILE A 1018 -4.20 41.64 -1.31
N LEU A 1019 -4.90 42.69 -0.87
CA LEU A 1019 -4.79 44.00 -1.48
C LEU A 1019 -3.44 44.62 -1.09
N ILE A 1020 -2.62 44.98 -2.08
CA ILE A 1020 -1.33 45.63 -1.86
C ILE A 1020 -1.39 47.05 -2.41
N VAL A 1021 -1.21 48.03 -1.52
CA VAL A 1021 -1.18 49.46 -1.86
C VAL A 1021 0.26 49.93 -1.97
N LEU A 1022 0.77 50.00 -3.20
CA LEU A 1022 2.13 50.38 -3.52
C LEU A 1022 2.28 51.91 -3.56
N THR A 1023 3.16 52.43 -2.70
CA THR A 1023 3.58 53.83 -2.61
C THR A 1023 5.10 53.91 -2.50
N ASP A 1024 5.74 55.08 -2.68
CA ASP A 1024 7.22 55.16 -2.48
C ASP A 1024 7.61 54.76 -1.04
N LYS A 1025 6.78 55.06 -0.05
CA LYS A 1025 6.98 54.65 1.35
C LYS A 1025 6.89 53.14 1.53
N TYR A 1026 5.90 52.49 0.90
CA TYR A 1026 5.77 51.02 0.91
C TYR A 1026 7.02 50.36 0.35
N LEU A 1027 7.48 50.84 -0.80
CA LEU A 1027 8.62 50.29 -1.54
C LEU A 1027 9.98 50.50 -0.86
N ARG A 1028 10.03 51.29 0.21
CA ARG A 1028 11.20 51.54 1.08
C ARG A 1028 11.04 50.97 2.49
N SER A 1029 9.91 50.33 2.80
CA SER A 1029 9.64 49.71 4.09
C SER A 1029 10.10 48.25 4.10
N ARG A 1030 10.91 47.87 5.08
CA ARG A 1030 11.42 46.49 5.21
C ARG A 1030 10.30 45.47 5.39
N ASN A 1031 9.32 45.81 6.23
CA ASN A 1031 8.22 44.92 6.54
C ASN A 1031 7.32 44.71 5.31
N CYS A 1032 6.96 45.79 4.63
CA CYS A 1032 6.14 45.75 3.42
C CYS A 1032 6.83 44.99 2.28
N MET A 1033 8.13 45.21 2.08
CA MET A 1033 8.88 44.50 1.04
C MET A 1033 9.09 43.02 1.35
N PHE A 1034 9.19 42.67 2.64
CA PHE A 1034 9.17 41.28 3.06
C PHE A 1034 7.82 40.62 2.76
N GLU A 1035 6.69 41.26 3.10
CA GLU A 1035 5.35 40.75 2.74
C GLU A 1035 5.20 40.53 1.24
N LEU A 1036 5.59 41.52 0.43
CA LEU A 1036 5.52 41.44 -1.01
C LEU A 1036 6.36 40.28 -1.57
N TYR A 1037 7.57 40.09 -1.05
CA TYR A 1037 8.43 38.98 -1.40
C TYR A 1037 7.85 37.62 -0.96
N GLU A 1038 7.31 37.52 0.25
CA GLU A 1038 6.71 36.28 0.75
C GLU A 1038 5.47 35.89 -0.07
N ILE A 1039 4.65 36.86 -0.50
CA ILE A 1039 3.51 36.61 -1.39
C ILE A 1039 4.00 36.12 -2.76
N TRP A 1040 5.02 36.78 -3.35
CA TRP A 1040 5.65 36.35 -4.59
C TRP A 1040 6.26 34.94 -4.49
N ARG A 1041 6.93 34.64 -3.38
CA ARG A 1041 7.55 33.35 -3.08
C ARG A 1041 6.49 32.25 -2.95
N LEU A 1042 5.39 32.53 -2.23
CA LEU A 1042 4.24 31.61 -2.09
C LEU A 1042 3.54 31.38 -3.42
N ALA A 1043 3.50 32.39 -4.28
CA ALA A 1043 3.04 32.32 -5.66
C ALA A 1043 4.07 31.72 -6.64
N LYS A 1044 5.16 31.13 -6.13
CA LYS A 1044 6.14 30.37 -6.92
C LYS A 1044 6.88 31.16 -8.00
N GLY A 1045 6.82 32.49 -7.97
CA GLY A 1045 7.26 33.34 -9.09
C GLY A 1045 6.42 33.17 -10.36
N ASP A 1046 5.29 32.45 -10.27
CA ASP A 1046 4.32 32.36 -11.35
C ASP A 1046 3.48 33.64 -11.36
N ARG A 1047 3.42 34.27 -12.52
CA ARG A 1047 2.72 35.54 -12.70
C ARG A 1047 1.23 35.40 -12.44
N ALA A 1048 0.60 34.30 -12.86
CA ALA A 1048 -0.84 34.11 -12.70
C ALA A 1048 -1.18 33.85 -11.23
N ASP A 1049 -0.46 32.98 -10.54
CA ASP A 1049 -0.67 32.70 -9.12
C ASP A 1049 -0.41 33.95 -8.26
N PHE A 1050 0.62 34.74 -8.61
CA PHE A 1050 0.94 35.95 -7.87
C PHE A 1050 -0.16 36.98 -8.02
N LEU A 1051 -0.64 37.20 -9.25
CA LEU A 1051 -1.73 38.14 -9.50
C LEU A 1051 -3.08 37.61 -9.03
N GLU A 1052 -3.26 36.29 -8.92
CA GLU A 1052 -4.43 35.65 -8.33
C GLU A 1052 -4.49 35.90 -6.82
N LYS A 1053 -3.35 35.97 -6.13
CA LYS A 1053 -3.29 36.21 -4.68
C LYS A 1053 -3.11 37.70 -4.33
N ALA A 1054 -2.24 38.42 -5.03
CA ALA A 1054 -1.92 39.83 -4.82
C ALA A 1054 -2.75 40.74 -5.72
N ARG A 1055 -3.69 41.48 -5.13
CA ARG A 1055 -4.47 42.51 -5.82
C ARG A 1055 -3.76 43.84 -5.67
N LEU A 1056 -3.20 44.34 -6.76
CA LEU A 1056 -2.27 45.46 -6.76
C LEU A 1056 -2.98 46.80 -7.02
N PHE A 1057 -2.61 47.83 -6.25
CA PHE A 1057 -2.94 49.23 -6.52
C PHE A 1057 -1.69 50.10 -6.36
N SER A 1058 -1.29 50.79 -7.42
CA SER A 1058 -0.09 51.65 -7.41
C SER A 1058 -0.47 53.13 -7.37
N ALA A 1059 -0.10 53.82 -6.30
CA ALA A 1059 -0.30 55.25 -6.19
C ALA A 1059 0.63 56.04 -7.14
N PRO A 1060 0.28 57.27 -7.55
CA PRO A 1060 1.07 58.07 -8.49
C PRO A 1060 2.53 58.30 -8.05
N ASP A 1061 2.82 58.29 -6.75
CA ASP A 1061 4.15 58.50 -6.20
C ASP A 1061 5.04 57.23 -6.17
N ALA A 1062 4.51 56.03 -6.43
CA ALA A 1062 5.27 54.78 -6.38
C ALA A 1062 6.41 54.72 -7.40
N GLY A 1063 6.29 55.40 -8.54
CA GLY A 1063 7.38 55.56 -9.51
C GLY A 1063 7.82 54.29 -10.27
N ILE A 1064 7.08 53.18 -10.19
CA ILE A 1064 7.48 51.86 -10.73
C ILE A 1064 7.19 51.64 -12.23
N PHE A 1065 6.44 52.53 -12.88
CA PHE A 1065 6.02 52.37 -14.28
C PHE A 1065 7.11 52.70 -15.31
N THR A 1066 8.28 53.19 -14.87
CA THR A 1066 9.44 53.38 -15.74
C THR A 1066 10.58 52.43 -15.36
N PRO A 1067 11.35 51.88 -16.32
CA PRO A 1067 12.51 51.04 -16.01
C PRO A 1067 13.51 51.71 -15.07
N VAL A 1068 13.73 53.02 -15.23
CA VAL A 1068 14.62 53.81 -14.36
C VAL A 1068 14.08 53.90 -12.93
N GLY A 1069 12.76 54.05 -12.77
CA GLY A 1069 12.12 54.07 -11.45
C GLY A 1069 12.28 52.74 -10.70
N ARG A 1070 12.03 51.60 -11.36
CA ARG A 1070 12.23 50.26 -10.78
C ARG A 1070 13.70 50.01 -10.41
N ALA A 1071 14.62 50.37 -11.30
CA ALA A 1071 16.05 50.21 -11.06
C ALA A 1071 16.55 51.02 -9.84
N LYS A 1072 15.96 52.19 -9.57
CA LYS A 1072 16.28 52.98 -8.36
C LYS A 1072 15.85 52.27 -7.07
N ILE A 1073 14.70 51.60 -7.07
CA ILE A 1073 14.19 50.85 -5.91
C ILE A 1073 15.02 49.57 -5.70
N ALA A 1074 15.29 48.82 -6.76
CA ALA A 1074 16.16 47.64 -6.68
C ALA A 1074 17.57 48.00 -6.17
N ARG A 1075 18.13 49.12 -6.65
CA ARG A 1075 19.43 49.62 -6.18
C ARG A 1075 19.40 50.02 -4.70
N HIS A 1076 18.32 50.64 -4.22
CA HIS A 1076 18.17 51.00 -2.81
C HIS A 1076 18.30 49.78 -1.89
N TRP A 1077 17.60 48.69 -2.21
CA TRP A 1077 17.65 47.45 -1.41
C TRP A 1077 18.97 46.70 -1.53
N LYS A 1078 19.60 46.71 -2.71
CA LYS A 1078 20.95 46.18 -2.89
C LYS A 1078 21.98 46.93 -2.03
N THR A 1079 21.94 48.26 -2.04
CA THR A 1079 22.82 49.09 -1.19
C THR A 1079 22.57 48.83 0.29
N ALA A 1080 21.31 48.75 0.73
CA ALA A 1080 20.98 48.43 2.12
C ALA A 1080 21.52 47.05 2.55
N TYR A 1081 21.47 46.05 1.68
CA TYR A 1081 22.06 44.73 1.92
C TYR A 1081 23.59 44.80 2.05
N ASP A 1082 24.24 45.46 1.10
CA ASP A 1082 25.70 45.56 1.08
C ASP A 1082 26.23 46.31 2.32
N GLU A 1083 25.53 47.35 2.79
CA GLU A 1083 25.88 48.10 4.00
C GLU A 1083 25.73 47.26 5.29
N GLU A 1084 24.67 46.46 5.42
CA GLU A 1084 24.48 45.62 6.62
C GLU A 1084 25.43 44.43 6.68
N LYS A 1085 25.89 43.96 5.52
CA LYS A 1085 26.83 42.83 5.43
C LYS A 1085 28.14 43.12 6.16
N GLU A 1086 28.55 44.39 6.23
CA GLU A 1086 29.77 44.82 6.95
C GLU A 1086 29.66 44.69 8.47
N PHE A 1087 28.45 44.58 9.03
CA PHE A 1087 28.18 44.50 10.47
C PHE A 1087 27.63 43.14 10.91
N LEU A 1088 27.65 42.13 10.03
CA LEU A 1088 26.99 40.83 10.24
C LEU A 1088 27.47 40.09 11.50
N ASP A 1089 28.77 40.22 11.81
CA ASP A 1089 29.39 39.55 12.96
C ASP A 1089 29.01 40.20 14.30
N ASP A 1090 28.62 41.48 14.28
CA ASP A 1090 28.20 42.26 15.45
C ASP A 1090 26.68 42.17 15.71
N MET A 1091 25.92 41.52 14.83
CA MET A 1091 24.47 41.40 14.88
C MET A 1091 23.98 40.24 15.75
N GLY A 1092 22.88 40.47 16.49
CA GLY A 1092 22.17 39.43 17.22
C GLY A 1092 21.51 38.40 16.28
N PRO A 1093 21.10 37.22 16.78
CA PRO A 1093 20.48 36.17 15.94
C PRO A 1093 19.26 36.64 15.14
N GLY A 1094 18.41 37.50 15.72
CA GLY A 1094 17.25 38.08 15.03
C GLY A 1094 17.61 39.11 13.95
N ASP A 1095 18.72 39.83 14.13
CA ASP A 1095 19.22 40.79 13.15
C ASP A 1095 19.90 40.06 11.98
N ARG A 1096 20.64 38.98 12.24
CA ARG A 1096 21.16 38.09 11.17
C ARG A 1096 20.04 37.45 10.37
N GLN A 1097 18.94 37.06 11.02
CA GLN A 1097 17.75 36.57 10.34
C GLN A 1097 17.12 37.65 9.45
N SER A 1098 17.05 38.89 9.93
CA SER A 1098 16.52 40.04 9.19
C SER A 1098 17.41 40.41 7.99
N HIS A 1099 18.73 40.32 8.15
CA HIS A 1099 19.71 40.51 7.07
C HIS A 1099 19.58 39.44 5.97
N HIS A 1100 19.36 38.18 6.35
CA HIS A 1100 19.13 37.12 5.37
C HIS A 1100 17.84 37.36 4.58
N ARG A 1101 16.75 37.78 5.23
CA ARG A 1101 15.52 38.20 4.51
C ARG A 1101 15.81 39.33 3.52
N LEU A 1102 16.62 40.31 3.92
CA LEU A 1102 17.09 41.41 3.08
C LEU A 1102 17.88 40.93 1.85
N LYS A 1103 18.78 39.96 2.00
CA LYS A 1103 19.49 39.32 0.88
C LYS A 1103 18.49 38.78 -0.15
N THR A 1104 17.49 38.06 0.32
CA THR A 1104 16.57 37.33 -0.54
C THR A 1104 15.68 38.26 -1.34
N TYR A 1105 15.01 39.25 -0.72
CA TYR A 1105 14.19 40.17 -1.52
C TYR A 1105 15.03 41.20 -2.30
N ALA A 1106 16.25 41.57 -1.87
CA ALA A 1106 17.12 42.44 -2.67
C ALA A 1106 17.52 41.79 -4.00
N ALA A 1107 17.60 40.45 -4.05
CA ALA A 1107 17.84 39.71 -5.29
C ALA A 1107 16.61 39.68 -6.23
N HIS A 1108 15.39 39.65 -5.68
CA HIS A 1108 14.16 39.41 -6.46
C HIS A 1108 13.27 40.65 -6.67
N VAL A 1109 13.50 41.75 -5.95
CA VAL A 1109 12.66 42.97 -6.04
C VAL A 1109 12.55 43.52 -7.46
N GLY A 1110 13.61 43.40 -8.27
CA GLY A 1110 13.57 43.86 -9.67
C GLY A 1110 12.54 43.10 -10.51
N GLU A 1111 12.53 41.77 -10.38
CA GLU A 1111 11.61 40.86 -11.07
C GLU A 1111 10.17 41.09 -10.61
N ILE A 1112 9.94 41.20 -9.30
CA ILE A 1112 8.62 41.46 -8.73
C ILE A 1112 8.04 42.78 -9.27
N LEU A 1113 8.84 43.85 -9.28
CA LEU A 1113 8.39 45.16 -9.76
C LEU A 1113 8.16 45.18 -11.27
N GLU A 1114 8.87 44.36 -12.04
CA GLU A 1114 8.63 44.20 -13.47
C GLU A 1114 7.26 43.58 -13.73
N VAL A 1115 6.92 42.49 -13.04
CA VAL A 1115 5.60 41.84 -13.14
C VAL A 1115 4.48 42.79 -12.74
N ILE A 1116 4.67 43.56 -11.66
CA ILE A 1116 3.69 44.56 -11.21
C ILE A 1116 3.50 45.65 -12.27
N ALA A 1117 4.59 46.18 -12.82
CA ALA A 1117 4.53 47.28 -13.80
C ALA A 1117 3.97 46.84 -15.16
N ASP A 1118 4.11 45.56 -15.52
CA ASP A 1118 3.55 44.96 -16.74
C ASP A 1118 2.09 44.51 -16.57
N THR A 1119 1.48 44.77 -15.41
CA THR A 1119 0.08 44.39 -15.12
C THR A 1119 -0.82 45.63 -15.13
N LEU A 1120 -1.95 45.55 -15.84
CA LEU A 1120 -2.92 46.65 -15.91
C LEU A 1120 -3.50 46.93 -14.52
N GLN A 1121 -3.25 48.13 -13.99
CA GLN A 1121 -3.68 48.53 -12.66
C GLN A 1121 -5.03 49.27 -12.70
N PRO A 1122 -5.89 49.10 -11.68
CA PRO A 1122 -7.13 49.86 -11.54
C PRO A 1122 -6.86 51.37 -11.41
N ARG A 1123 -7.71 52.20 -12.05
CA ARG A 1123 -7.52 53.66 -12.13
C ARG A 1123 -8.45 54.44 -11.22
N THR A 1124 -9.56 53.84 -10.82
CA THR A 1124 -10.55 54.39 -9.90
C THR A 1124 -10.77 53.45 -8.70
N LEU A 1125 -11.37 53.96 -7.62
CA LEU A 1125 -11.74 53.14 -6.46
C LEU A 1125 -12.76 52.05 -6.84
N GLU A 1126 -13.63 52.33 -7.81
CA GLU A 1126 -14.62 51.37 -8.33
C GLU A 1126 -13.94 50.24 -9.12
N ASP A 1127 -12.99 50.57 -10.00
CA ASP A 1127 -12.16 49.57 -10.70
C ASP A 1127 -11.36 48.71 -9.72
N LEU A 1128 -10.89 49.31 -8.62
CA LEU A 1128 -10.13 48.61 -7.58
C LEU A 1128 -11.02 47.64 -6.81
N LEU A 1129 -12.25 48.04 -6.47
CA LEU A 1129 -13.22 47.20 -5.78
C LEU A 1129 -13.65 46.00 -6.62
N ASP A 1130 -13.88 46.19 -7.92
CA ASP A 1130 -14.23 45.08 -8.79
C ASP A 1130 -13.03 44.16 -9.02
N TYR A 1131 -11.85 44.70 -9.34
CA TYR A 1131 -10.62 43.90 -9.52
C TYR A 1131 -10.22 43.11 -8.27
N ALA A 1132 -10.37 43.69 -7.08
CA ALA A 1132 -9.90 43.08 -5.84
C ALA A 1132 -10.89 42.07 -5.23
N LEU A 1133 -12.19 42.14 -5.56
CA LEU A 1133 -13.24 41.30 -5.00
C LEU A 1133 -13.79 40.23 -5.99
N THR A 1134 -13.35 40.27 -7.26
CA THR A 1134 -13.50 39.16 -8.22
C THR A 1134 -12.25 38.28 -8.23
#